data_AF-A0A1I8IH46-F1
#
_entry.id   AF-A0A1I8IH46-F1
#
_cell.length_a   1.000
_cell.length_b   1.000
_cell.length_c   1.000
_cell.angle_alpha   90.00
_cell.angle_beta   90.00
_cell.angle_gamma   90.00
#
_symmetry.space_group_name_H-M   'P 1'
#
loop_
_entity.id
_entity.type
_entity.pdbx_description
1 polymer ?
#
loop_
_entity_poly.entity_id
_entity_poly.type
_entity_poly.pdbx_seq_one_letter_code
_entity_poly.pdbx_strand_id
1 'polypeptide(L)'
;MRAELGKLTQTCDWLAPNTPKRGKTMQDQRSTRGLLLAALFLLTIFSNEVSCKQPKLYPQPNYETKEYWTRDAQQSMDRASRVLQQLRYSAKNVILFIGDGMGVSTVTAGRILKGQLKNSSGEEASLAFDEFDHAGLIRTYNMDRQTPDSASTATAFMCGVKTNGYMLGVNQDAKLGSCSTYDSRQHDVVSFLKFASEQGKATGVLTTDRLTGATPAPAYASSVSRQWQDDTDRNTDDSSPDSPEQRRRCPDIATQLVDRAVNFTVLMGGGRLKLLPKNVTTMDQFGGVQVNGTRSDGINLVERWSSLQRQLGRRPVYVETADELRNLRADQADSVLGLLSTEKMRYHSTNIRSEGYREPSLADMTRKALEVLRKNSNGFALMVEGARIDSGHHANQAQRALYDVLAFDEAVQVATEMTSIEDTLIVVSADHSHVFTIGHYGYRGQPILGKMVSKSSDGSLQYPALVPRHSESHSAEDVALFARGPGAHLFQSVHQQSYIGHVIMKAGCLGWYARTGNCLQDPESATSAATVDPALPRMVRHRLQSMDRASRVLQELRYSAKNVILFIGDGMGVSTVTAGRILKGQLKNSSGEEASLAFDEFDHAGLIRTYNLDRQTPDSAATATAFLCGVKTNFYTLGVNQNAKLGSCSTYDSRQHDVVSFLKLASEQGRATGVVTTSRLTGATPAPAFASCVSRRWQDDTDRDTDSSSEDTVEQRRDCPDIATQMVDRGVNFTVLMGGGRLKFLPKNVTTVDQVTGRTYRGTRSDGVNLVERWKTLQGQFGRRAQYVETADDLRSIQPDNVDSVLALTSIADMQYHVININSSGYREPSLADMTKKTLEVLTKNPKGFALLVEGGRIDNGHHGNRAQRALYEVVAFDEAIQTAMEMTSIEDTLIVVSADHSHVFTIGYYGRRGQPVLGKVMSSEEPLRYATASDGMQYTAVSYGDGPGAEVGRPRRNISEDSPESSYDYRYPSLVPRSTESHAGEDVSVMARGPGAQLFHSVHQQSYIAHVIMKAACLGWYADTGNCLKAPEAVSTTSPGDIPTTTTKSAVAKVSRQNVSLIMSAAALIVLRSL
;
A
#
# COMPACT_ATOMS: atom_id res chain seq x y z
N MET A 1 -12.80 -4.85 55.69
CA MET A 1 -13.06 -3.51 55.10
C MET A 1 -11.95 -3.03 54.15
N ARG A 2 -10.65 -3.03 54.47
CA ARG A 2 -9.59 -2.69 53.48
C ARG A 2 -9.36 -3.72 52.36
N ALA A 3 -9.77 -4.97 52.56
CA ALA A 3 -9.68 -6.04 51.54
C ALA A 3 -10.92 -6.16 50.63
N GLU A 4 -12.01 -5.44 50.93
CA GLU A 4 -13.23 -5.42 50.08
C GLU A 4 -13.41 -4.11 49.31
N LEU A 5 -12.71 -3.04 49.70
CA LEU A 5 -12.66 -1.79 48.92
C LEU A 5 -11.79 -1.90 47.65
N GLY A 6 -10.98 -2.95 47.51
CA GLY A 6 -10.19 -3.25 46.30
C GLY A 6 -10.95 -3.98 45.19
N LYS A 7 -12.25 -4.24 45.37
CA LYS A 7 -13.11 -4.93 44.37
C LYS A 7 -14.18 -4.01 43.74
N LEU A 8 -14.13 -2.70 44.00
CA LEU A 8 -15.11 -1.70 43.52
C LEU A 8 -14.53 -0.67 42.54
N THR A 9 -13.33 -0.91 42.02
CA THR A 9 -12.78 -0.19 40.86
C THR A 9 -12.84 -1.11 39.64
N GLN A 10 -13.54 -0.64 38.59
CA GLN A 10 -13.71 -1.24 37.26
C GLN A 10 -14.76 -2.37 37.13
N THR A 11 -16.01 -1.94 36.98
CA THR A 11 -17.01 -2.65 36.16
C THR A 11 -17.77 -1.59 35.36
N CYS A 12 -17.31 -1.26 34.14
CA CYS A 12 -18.16 -0.56 33.15
C CYS A 12 -18.81 -1.66 32.26
N ASP A 13 -19.72 -2.48 32.81
CA ASP A 13 -20.58 -3.39 32.03
C ASP A 13 -21.96 -2.74 31.83
N TRP A 14 -22.28 -2.40 30.58
CA TRP A 14 -23.56 -1.82 30.19
C TRP A 14 -24.55 -2.90 29.75
N LEU A 15 -25.76 -2.83 30.34
CA LEU A 15 -26.94 -3.65 30.12
C LEU A 15 -27.17 -4.05 28.65
N ALA A 16 -27.23 -5.36 28.39
CA ALA A 16 -27.84 -5.94 27.18
C ALA A 16 -29.38 -5.89 27.29
N PRO A 17 -30.14 -5.62 26.21
CA PRO A 17 -31.59 -5.73 26.25
C PRO A 17 -32.07 -7.14 25.88
N ASN A 18 -33.09 -7.59 26.64
CA ASN A 18 -34.13 -8.58 26.33
C ASN A 18 -33.84 -10.10 26.45
N THR A 19 -34.36 -10.67 27.55
CA THR A 19 -35.03 -11.99 27.54
C THR A 19 -36.43 -11.87 28.16
N PRO A 20 -37.47 -12.56 27.63
CA PRO A 20 -38.86 -12.32 27.99
C PRO A 20 -39.26 -12.93 29.34
N LYS A 21 -40.17 -12.22 30.03
CA LYS A 21 -40.73 -12.52 31.35
C LYS A 21 -41.44 -13.88 31.42
N ARG A 22 -41.22 -14.60 32.52
CA ARG A 22 -42.22 -15.50 33.13
C ARG A 22 -42.36 -15.14 34.60
N GLY A 23 -43.62 -14.94 35.02
CA GLY A 23 -43.97 -14.34 36.29
C GLY A 23 -43.87 -15.27 37.50
N LYS A 24 -43.95 -14.65 38.67
CA LYS A 24 -44.65 -15.15 39.86
C LYS A 24 -44.87 -13.99 40.84
N THR A 25 -46.05 -14.02 41.43
CA THR A 25 -46.66 -13.16 42.46
C THR A 25 -46.02 -13.33 43.84
N MET A 26 -45.90 -12.27 44.66
CA MET A 26 -46.65 -12.08 45.93
C MET A 26 -46.06 -10.96 46.82
N GLN A 27 -46.98 -10.17 47.40
CA GLN A 27 -47.05 -9.53 48.75
C GLN A 27 -45.82 -8.76 49.30
N ASP A 28 -45.94 -7.45 49.50
CA ASP A 28 -46.60 -6.71 50.60
C ASP A 28 -45.68 -6.52 51.81
N GLN A 29 -45.19 -5.29 52.04
CA GLN A 29 -45.55 -4.47 53.21
C GLN A 29 -44.70 -3.20 53.33
N ARG A 30 -45.37 -2.19 53.88
CA ARG A 30 -44.97 -0.79 54.06
C ARG A 30 -43.98 -0.57 55.21
N SER A 31 -43.47 0.67 55.23
CA SER A 31 -42.95 1.41 56.40
C SER A 31 -41.51 1.05 56.81
N THR A 32 -40.53 1.92 56.55
CA THR A 32 -40.30 3.09 57.41
C THR A 32 -39.55 4.20 56.65
N ARG A 33 -40.24 5.32 56.44
CA ARG A 33 -39.62 6.63 56.13
C ARG A 33 -39.10 7.18 57.45
N GLY A 34 -37.78 7.34 57.57
CA GLY A 34 -37.18 7.93 58.78
C GLY A 34 -35.65 7.99 58.82
N LEU A 35 -34.95 7.31 57.89
CA LEU A 35 -33.48 7.31 57.84
C LEU A 35 -32.89 7.61 56.44
N LEU A 36 -33.74 7.86 55.43
CA LEU A 36 -33.26 8.10 54.05
C LEU A 36 -32.79 9.54 53.77
N LEU A 37 -33.20 10.55 54.54
CA LEU A 37 -32.89 11.95 54.21
C LEU A 37 -31.48 12.39 54.65
N ALA A 38 -30.86 11.74 55.64
CA ALA A 38 -29.48 12.01 56.03
C ALA A 38 -28.45 11.24 55.17
N ALA A 39 -28.84 10.06 54.64
CA ALA A 39 -28.00 9.30 53.71
C ALA A 39 -27.97 9.93 52.30
N LEU A 40 -29.07 10.56 51.87
CA LEU A 40 -29.15 11.26 50.58
C LEU A 40 -28.33 12.57 50.52
N PHE A 41 -28.03 13.19 51.68
CA PHE A 41 -27.21 14.41 51.73
C PHE A 41 -25.70 14.14 51.89
N LEU A 42 -25.32 12.95 52.38
CA LEU A 42 -23.92 12.51 52.45
C LEU A 42 -23.45 11.78 51.17
N LEU A 43 -24.38 11.24 50.37
CA LEU A 43 -24.11 10.69 49.03
C LEU A 43 -23.91 11.77 47.95
N THR A 44 -24.37 13.01 48.17
CA THR A 44 -24.14 14.12 47.23
C THR A 44 -22.77 14.79 47.42
N ILE A 45 -22.12 14.65 48.59
CA ILE A 45 -20.82 15.28 48.89
C ILE A 45 -19.62 14.35 48.56
N PHE A 46 -19.86 13.07 48.22
CA PHE A 46 -18.84 12.15 47.69
C PHE A 46 -19.24 11.54 46.33
N SER A 47 -19.89 12.32 45.48
CA SER A 47 -19.91 12.03 44.04
C SER A 47 -18.55 12.40 43.45
N ASN A 48 -17.53 11.58 43.74
CA ASN A 48 -16.42 11.45 42.80
C ASN A 48 -17.08 10.97 41.50
N GLU A 49 -17.17 11.84 40.51
CA GLU A 49 -17.47 11.44 39.14
C GLU A 49 -16.51 10.29 38.80
N VAL A 50 -17.04 9.07 38.79
CA VAL A 50 -16.36 7.95 38.13
C VAL A 50 -16.48 8.25 36.65
N SER A 51 -15.61 9.13 36.17
CA SER A 51 -15.42 9.36 34.74
C SER A 51 -14.83 8.07 34.17
N CYS A 52 -15.66 7.16 33.61
CA CYS A 52 -15.13 6.09 32.74
C CYS A 52 -14.36 6.87 31.65
N LYS A 53 -13.02 6.77 31.61
CA LYS A 53 -12.20 7.45 30.60
C LYS A 53 -12.78 7.12 29.22
N GLN A 54 -13.32 8.13 28.55
CA GLN A 54 -13.80 8.00 27.18
C GLN A 54 -12.63 7.50 26.31
N PRO A 55 -12.86 6.54 25.40
CA PRO A 55 -11.84 6.11 24.45
C PRO A 55 -11.26 7.33 23.72
N LYS A 56 -9.93 7.40 23.59
CA LYS A 56 -9.28 8.48 22.84
C LYS A 56 -9.68 8.36 21.37
N LEU A 57 -10.40 9.35 20.85
CA LEU A 57 -10.75 9.44 19.43
C LEU A 57 -10.12 10.71 18.86
N TYR A 58 -9.35 10.57 17.78
CA TYR A 58 -8.75 11.70 17.09
C TYR A 58 -9.78 12.39 16.19
N PRO A 59 -9.76 13.74 16.09
CA PRO A 59 -10.73 14.48 15.31
C PRO A 59 -10.56 14.21 13.81
N GLN A 60 -11.68 14.01 13.13
CA GLN A 60 -11.72 13.92 11.67
C GLN A 60 -11.64 15.31 11.03
N PRO A 61 -11.01 15.46 9.86
CA PRO A 61 -11.03 16.71 9.10
C PRO A 61 -12.45 17.08 8.66
N ASN A 62 -12.79 18.35 8.76
CA ASN A 62 -14.09 18.89 8.32
C ASN A 62 -14.07 19.45 6.88
N TYR A 63 -12.95 19.33 6.18
CA TYR A 63 -12.75 19.91 4.85
C TYR A 63 -12.87 18.91 3.69
N GLU A 64 -13.03 17.60 3.96
CA GLU A 64 -13.09 16.51 2.98
C GLU A 64 -14.45 16.43 2.25
N THR A 65 -14.89 17.53 1.65
CA THR A 65 -16.12 17.60 0.86
C THR A 65 -15.95 16.96 -0.53
N LYS A 66 -17.06 16.75 -1.24
CA LYS A 66 -17.07 16.42 -2.69
C LYS A 66 -16.11 17.30 -3.51
N GLU A 67 -16.08 18.61 -3.27
CA GLU A 67 -15.24 19.57 -4.00
C GLU A 67 -13.76 19.45 -3.61
N TYR A 68 -13.47 19.04 -2.37
CA TYR A 68 -12.11 18.79 -1.91
C TYR A 68 -11.47 17.66 -2.72
N TRP A 69 -12.16 16.53 -2.90
CA TRP A 69 -11.62 15.38 -3.66
C TRP A 69 -11.31 15.73 -5.11
N THR A 70 -12.14 16.57 -5.73
CA THR A 70 -11.85 17.08 -7.09
C THR A 70 -10.59 17.95 -7.12
N ARG A 71 -10.39 18.80 -6.11
CA ARG A 71 -9.21 19.67 -6.02
C ARG A 71 -7.94 18.88 -5.74
N ASP A 72 -8.00 17.93 -4.81
CA ASP A 72 -6.90 17.03 -4.46
C ASP A 72 -6.42 16.24 -5.68
N ALA A 73 -7.36 15.65 -6.42
CA ALA A 73 -7.03 14.92 -7.64
C ALA A 73 -6.45 15.82 -8.73
N GLN A 74 -6.98 17.03 -8.91
CA GLN A 74 -6.43 17.98 -9.88
C GLN A 74 -4.99 18.36 -9.53
N GLN A 75 -4.70 18.69 -8.26
CA GLN A 75 -3.36 19.04 -7.81
C GLN A 75 -2.36 17.89 -8.00
N SER A 76 -2.79 16.66 -7.70
CA SER A 76 -1.98 15.45 -7.90
C SER A 76 -1.70 15.22 -9.39
N MET A 77 -2.71 15.33 -10.27
CA MET A 77 -2.52 15.21 -11.71
C MET A 77 -1.67 16.33 -12.31
N ASP A 78 -1.75 17.55 -11.78
CA ASP A 78 -0.93 18.70 -12.24
C ASP A 78 0.52 18.56 -11.80
N ARG A 79 0.79 17.91 -10.66
CA ARG A 79 2.14 17.49 -10.27
C ARG A 79 2.65 16.40 -11.22
N ALA A 80 1.89 15.32 -11.39
CA ALA A 80 2.25 14.22 -12.29
C ALA A 80 2.48 14.70 -13.73
N SER A 81 1.63 15.60 -14.26
CA SER A 81 1.75 16.10 -15.65
C SER A 81 2.99 16.97 -15.89
N ARG A 82 3.56 17.57 -14.83
CA ARG A 82 4.82 18.34 -14.91
C ARG A 82 6.03 17.41 -15.00
N VAL A 83 5.98 16.27 -14.30
CA VAL A 83 7.08 15.30 -14.21
C VAL A 83 7.01 14.25 -15.33
N LEU A 84 5.80 13.79 -15.65
CA LEU A 84 5.48 12.71 -16.57
C LEU A 84 4.84 13.31 -17.83
N GLN A 85 5.64 13.51 -18.88
CA GLN A 85 5.18 14.09 -20.13
C GLN A 85 4.72 13.04 -21.16
N GLN A 86 4.47 11.80 -20.75
CA GLN A 86 4.10 10.69 -21.64
C GLN A 86 2.61 10.72 -22.05
N LEU A 87 2.30 10.25 -23.27
CA LEU A 87 0.96 10.03 -23.87
C LEU A 87 -0.17 10.91 -23.30
N ARG A 88 -0.27 12.14 -23.80
CA ARG A 88 -1.23 13.17 -23.36
C ARG A 88 -2.57 13.16 -24.10
N TYR A 89 -2.86 12.17 -24.93
CA TYR A 89 -4.13 12.14 -25.66
C TYR A 89 -5.21 11.42 -24.84
N SER A 90 -6.47 11.77 -25.10
CA SER A 90 -7.62 11.18 -24.42
C SER A 90 -7.85 9.73 -24.86
N ALA A 91 -8.16 8.85 -23.91
CA ALA A 91 -8.57 7.48 -24.17
C ALA A 91 -9.94 7.45 -24.85
N LYS A 92 -10.02 6.75 -26.00
CA LYS A 92 -11.30 6.48 -26.65
C LYS A 92 -12.13 5.52 -25.81
N ASN A 93 -11.48 4.51 -25.23
CA ASN A 93 -12.11 3.49 -24.42
C ASN A 93 -11.50 3.44 -23.02
N VAL A 94 -12.30 3.08 -22.02
CA VAL A 94 -11.85 2.85 -20.64
C VAL A 94 -12.33 1.49 -20.15
N ILE A 95 -11.45 0.74 -19.50
CA ILE A 95 -11.80 -0.48 -18.77
C ILE A 95 -11.24 -0.39 -17.35
N LEU A 96 -12.11 -0.53 -16.35
CA LEU A 96 -11.73 -0.64 -14.95
C LEU A 96 -11.99 -2.07 -14.45
N PHE A 97 -10.93 -2.74 -14.03
CA PHE A 97 -10.97 -4.05 -13.40
C PHE A 97 -10.79 -3.92 -11.89
N ILE A 98 -11.70 -4.53 -11.12
CA ILE A 98 -11.66 -4.57 -9.66
C ILE A 98 -11.59 -6.02 -9.18
N GLY A 99 -10.46 -6.41 -8.60
CA GLY A 99 -10.36 -7.64 -7.82
C GLY A 99 -10.83 -7.33 -6.40
N ASP A 100 -12.11 -7.57 -6.11
CA ASP A 100 -12.72 -7.23 -4.80
C ASP A 100 -11.95 -7.95 -3.68
N GLY A 101 -11.43 -7.19 -2.71
CA GLY A 101 -10.61 -7.73 -1.62
C GLY A 101 -9.19 -8.18 -1.97
N MET A 102 -8.65 -7.81 -3.14
CA MET A 102 -7.34 -8.26 -3.63
C MET A 102 -6.17 -7.40 -3.11
N GLY A 103 -5.69 -7.68 -1.89
CA GLY A 103 -4.47 -7.08 -1.33
C GLY A 103 -3.17 -7.52 -2.01
N VAL A 104 -2.04 -6.91 -1.63
CA VAL A 104 -0.71 -7.24 -2.20
C VAL A 104 -0.35 -8.70 -1.94
N SER A 105 -0.62 -9.22 -0.75
CA SER A 105 -0.47 -10.64 -0.41
C SER A 105 -1.32 -11.54 -1.32
N THR A 106 -2.56 -11.15 -1.63
CA THR A 106 -3.45 -11.92 -2.52
C THR A 106 -2.91 -11.95 -3.95
N VAL A 107 -2.41 -10.82 -4.46
CA VAL A 107 -1.75 -10.72 -5.77
C VAL A 107 -0.52 -11.63 -5.83
N THR A 108 0.39 -11.54 -4.85
CA THR A 108 1.60 -12.35 -4.81
C THR A 108 1.27 -13.84 -4.72
N ALA A 109 0.32 -14.25 -3.88
CA ALA A 109 -0.10 -15.64 -3.76
C ALA A 109 -0.77 -16.17 -5.05
N GLY A 110 -1.61 -15.35 -5.71
CA GLY A 110 -2.22 -15.68 -6.99
C GLY A 110 -1.19 -15.92 -8.09
N ARG A 111 -0.16 -15.06 -8.15
CA ARG A 111 1.00 -15.22 -9.05
C ARG A 111 1.74 -16.53 -8.79
N ILE A 112 2.07 -16.83 -7.53
CA ILE A 112 2.75 -18.08 -7.16
C ILE A 112 1.89 -19.29 -7.57
N LEU A 113 0.59 -19.27 -7.25
CA LEU A 113 -0.33 -20.33 -7.64
C LEU A 113 -0.36 -20.54 -9.16
N LYS A 114 -0.42 -19.45 -9.94
CA LYS A 114 -0.42 -19.51 -11.41
C LYS A 114 0.80 -20.26 -11.95
N GLY A 115 1.98 -20.01 -11.40
CA GLY A 115 3.20 -20.72 -11.82
C GLY A 115 3.26 -22.17 -11.31
N GLN A 116 2.79 -22.42 -10.09
CA GLN A 116 2.73 -23.78 -9.53
C GLN A 116 1.77 -24.69 -10.30
N LEU A 117 0.64 -24.17 -10.79
CA LEU A 117 -0.27 -24.91 -11.67
C LEU A 117 0.36 -25.29 -13.03
N LYS A 118 1.49 -24.68 -13.39
CA LYS A 118 2.30 -25.01 -14.58
C LYS A 118 3.51 -25.90 -14.26
N ASN A 119 3.58 -26.49 -13.06
CA ASN A 119 4.70 -27.29 -12.55
C ASN A 119 6.03 -26.51 -12.40
N SER A 120 5.98 -25.19 -12.26
CA SER A 120 7.13 -24.36 -11.88
C SER A 120 7.15 -24.08 -10.37
N SER A 121 8.19 -23.41 -9.86
CA SER A 121 8.24 -23.02 -8.44
C SER A 121 7.17 -21.98 -8.08
N GLY A 122 6.90 -21.05 -9.00
CA GLY A 122 5.76 -20.13 -8.93
C GLY A 122 6.15 -18.67 -8.68
N GLU A 123 7.17 -18.41 -7.87
CA GLU A 123 7.58 -17.05 -7.46
C GLU A 123 8.10 -16.21 -8.64
N GLU A 124 8.56 -16.85 -9.71
CA GLU A 124 8.96 -16.24 -10.97
C GLU A 124 7.81 -15.93 -11.93
N ALA A 125 6.60 -16.45 -11.70
CA ALA A 125 5.46 -16.26 -12.60
C ALA A 125 4.98 -14.80 -12.62
N SER A 126 4.08 -14.47 -13.54
CA SER A 126 3.45 -13.15 -13.61
C SER A 126 1.95 -13.27 -13.93
N LEU A 127 1.16 -12.40 -13.32
CA LEU A 127 -0.20 -12.09 -13.74
C LEU A 127 -0.14 -11.15 -14.97
N ALA A 128 -1.16 -11.16 -15.81
CA ALA A 128 -1.27 -10.35 -17.03
C ALA A 128 -1.12 -8.85 -16.75
N PHE A 129 -1.53 -8.39 -15.57
CA PHE A 129 -1.39 -7.01 -15.14
C PHE A 129 -0.06 -6.67 -14.45
N ASP A 130 0.78 -7.67 -14.13
CA ASP A 130 2.17 -7.40 -13.70
C ASP A 130 3.02 -6.81 -14.84
N GLU A 131 2.60 -7.02 -16.09
CA GLU A 131 3.27 -6.53 -17.30
C GLU A 131 2.79 -5.14 -17.74
N PHE A 132 1.91 -4.50 -16.96
CA PHE A 132 1.41 -3.17 -17.31
C PHE A 132 2.51 -2.11 -17.12
N ASP A 133 2.45 -1.06 -17.93
CA ASP A 133 3.49 -0.03 -17.98
C ASP A 133 3.59 0.76 -16.68
N HIS A 134 2.51 0.85 -15.90
CA HIS A 134 2.43 1.68 -14.71
C HIS A 134 1.85 0.93 -13.51
N ALA A 135 2.46 1.08 -12.34
CA ALA A 135 1.97 0.60 -11.07
C ALA A 135 2.07 1.70 -9.99
N GLY A 136 1.20 1.62 -9.00
CA GLY A 136 1.17 2.51 -7.85
C GLY A 136 0.41 1.89 -6.67
N LEU A 137 0.20 2.68 -5.63
CA LEU A 137 -0.53 2.27 -4.43
C LEU A 137 -1.73 3.18 -4.20
N ILE A 138 -2.82 2.59 -3.69
CA ILE A 138 -4.07 3.29 -3.43
C ILE A 138 -4.45 3.17 -1.97
N ARG A 139 -4.67 4.32 -1.32
CA ARG A 139 -5.09 4.40 0.08
C ARG A 139 -6.56 4.07 0.26
N THR A 140 -6.84 3.09 1.10
CA THR A 140 -8.18 2.56 1.33
C THR A 140 -8.67 2.86 2.75
N TYR A 141 -9.58 3.83 2.88
CA TYR A 141 -10.31 4.17 4.11
C TYR A 141 -11.61 4.90 3.75
N ASN A 142 -12.56 4.94 4.68
CA ASN A 142 -13.84 5.64 4.54
C ASN A 142 -13.84 6.93 5.36
N MET A 143 -14.81 7.80 5.10
CA MET A 143 -14.97 9.05 5.86
C MET A 143 -15.16 8.82 7.37
N ASP A 144 -15.77 7.69 7.75
CA ASP A 144 -16.11 7.32 9.12
C ASP A 144 -15.38 6.06 9.65
N ARG A 145 -14.61 5.35 8.81
CA ARG A 145 -13.92 4.10 9.17
C ARG A 145 -12.48 4.05 8.69
N GLN A 146 -11.63 3.50 9.54
CA GLN A 146 -10.22 3.23 9.26
C GLN A 146 -10.08 2.12 8.21
N THR A 147 -10.87 1.06 8.34
CA THR A 147 -10.95 -0.03 7.36
C THR A 147 -12.24 0.11 6.57
N PRO A 148 -12.17 0.16 5.23
CA PRO A 148 -13.34 0.45 4.41
C PRO A 148 -14.14 -0.81 4.04
N ASP A 149 -15.26 -0.62 3.35
CA ASP A 149 -16.04 -1.69 2.71
C ASP A 149 -16.22 -1.43 1.21
N SER A 150 -16.66 -2.44 0.45
CA SER A 150 -16.77 -2.38 -1.01
C SER A 150 -17.71 -1.26 -1.54
N ALA A 151 -18.79 -0.93 -0.82
CA ALA A 151 -19.78 0.03 -1.33
C ALA A 151 -19.25 1.48 -1.38
N SER A 152 -18.61 1.90 -0.29
CA SER A 152 -18.06 3.24 -0.15
C SER A 152 -16.79 3.43 -0.98
N THR A 153 -15.97 2.39 -1.09
CA THR A 153 -14.76 2.38 -1.92
C THR A 153 -15.10 2.40 -3.41
N ALA A 154 -16.13 1.67 -3.82
CA ALA A 154 -16.65 1.73 -5.18
C ALA A 154 -17.24 3.09 -5.55
N THR A 155 -17.83 3.79 -4.59
CA THR A 155 -18.18 5.20 -4.76
C THR A 155 -16.95 6.07 -4.96
N ALA A 156 -15.87 5.84 -4.21
CA ALA A 156 -14.62 6.57 -4.37
C ALA A 156 -14.01 6.38 -5.76
N PHE A 157 -13.75 5.14 -6.20
CA PHE A 157 -13.07 4.92 -7.47
C PHE A 157 -13.95 5.14 -8.72
N MET A 158 -15.29 5.04 -8.61
CA MET A 158 -16.17 5.31 -9.76
C MET A 158 -16.63 6.76 -9.86
N CYS A 159 -16.91 7.41 -8.73
CA CYS A 159 -17.51 8.75 -8.69
C CYS A 159 -16.50 9.85 -8.31
N GLY A 160 -15.29 9.47 -7.84
CA GLY A 160 -14.25 10.41 -7.45
C GLY A 160 -14.44 11.04 -6.07
N VAL A 161 -15.32 10.49 -5.23
CA VAL A 161 -15.67 11.06 -3.91
C VAL A 161 -15.73 9.96 -2.86
N LYS A 162 -15.06 10.14 -1.72
CA LYS A 162 -15.17 9.22 -0.58
C LYS A 162 -16.47 9.48 0.20
N THR A 163 -17.01 8.42 0.80
CA THR A 163 -18.28 8.46 1.57
C THR A 163 -18.18 7.62 2.86
N ASN A 164 -19.23 7.62 3.67
CA ASN A 164 -19.30 6.79 4.89
C ASN A 164 -19.52 5.32 4.52
N GLY A 165 -19.07 4.42 5.39
CA GLY A 165 -19.16 2.98 5.18
C GLY A 165 -20.59 2.49 4.97
N TYR A 166 -20.71 1.44 4.17
CA TYR A 166 -21.94 0.76 3.77
C TYR A 166 -22.91 1.60 2.91
N MET A 167 -22.52 2.80 2.47
CA MET A 167 -23.29 3.62 1.54
C MET A 167 -22.70 3.55 0.14
N LEU A 168 -23.51 3.77 -0.90
CA LEU A 168 -23.05 3.77 -2.29
C LEU A 168 -23.67 4.90 -3.11
N GLY A 169 -22.89 5.46 -4.03
CA GLY A 169 -23.35 6.49 -4.97
C GLY A 169 -23.83 7.79 -4.31
N VAL A 170 -23.44 8.02 -3.05
CA VAL A 170 -23.76 9.22 -2.26
C VAL A 170 -22.51 9.82 -1.63
N ASN A 171 -22.50 11.13 -1.40
CA ASN A 171 -21.40 11.84 -0.73
C ASN A 171 -21.37 11.63 0.80
N GLN A 172 -20.40 12.25 1.46
CA GLN A 172 -20.13 12.10 2.90
C GLN A 172 -21.23 12.66 3.83
N ASP A 173 -22.10 13.54 3.32
CA ASP A 173 -23.14 14.19 4.12
C ASP A 173 -24.36 13.28 4.35
N ALA A 174 -24.48 12.21 3.56
CA ALA A 174 -25.51 11.20 3.71
C ALA A 174 -25.33 10.38 5.00
N LYS A 175 -26.44 9.96 5.60
CA LYS A 175 -26.45 9.18 6.84
C LYS A 175 -26.86 7.73 6.57
N LEU A 176 -26.05 6.80 7.05
CA LEU A 176 -26.26 5.37 6.87
C LEU A 176 -27.68 4.96 7.29
N GLY A 177 -28.38 4.30 6.38
CA GLY A 177 -29.73 3.77 6.58
C GLY A 177 -30.85 4.81 6.72
N SER A 178 -30.57 6.12 6.67
CA SER A 178 -31.58 7.17 6.86
C SER A 178 -32.03 7.79 5.53
N CYS A 179 -33.15 7.28 5.03
CA CYS A 179 -33.85 7.84 3.87
C CYS A 179 -34.49 9.20 4.16
N SER A 180 -34.90 9.44 5.41
CA SER A 180 -35.58 10.66 5.83
C SER A 180 -34.72 11.91 5.69
N THR A 181 -33.38 11.77 5.76
CA THR A 181 -32.41 12.84 5.52
C THR A 181 -31.83 12.84 4.11
N TYR A 182 -32.18 11.86 3.28
CA TYR A 182 -31.66 11.74 1.92
C TYR A 182 -32.36 12.70 0.96
N ASP A 183 -31.55 13.48 0.25
CA ASP A 183 -31.94 14.33 -0.88
C ASP A 183 -31.02 14.05 -2.06
N SER A 184 -31.58 13.47 -3.13
CA SER A 184 -30.84 13.14 -4.36
C SER A 184 -30.11 14.33 -4.99
N ARG A 185 -30.58 15.58 -4.83
CA ARG A 185 -29.93 16.76 -5.41
C ARG A 185 -28.66 17.15 -4.66
N GLN A 186 -28.60 16.82 -3.37
CA GLN A 186 -27.49 17.18 -2.50
C GLN A 186 -26.49 16.03 -2.35
N HIS A 187 -26.99 14.80 -2.29
CA HIS A 187 -26.18 13.64 -1.90
C HIS A 187 -25.69 12.80 -3.07
N ASP A 188 -26.42 12.70 -4.19
CA ASP A 188 -26.02 11.81 -5.28
C ASP A 188 -24.69 12.27 -5.90
N VAL A 189 -23.80 11.31 -6.13
CA VAL A 189 -22.56 11.48 -6.90
C VAL A 189 -22.62 10.60 -8.15
N VAL A 190 -21.97 11.05 -9.22
CA VAL A 190 -22.15 10.46 -10.56
C VAL A 190 -20.90 9.70 -10.97
N SER A 191 -21.06 8.46 -11.41
CA SER A 191 -19.97 7.59 -11.86
C SER A 191 -19.44 7.99 -13.23
N PHE A 192 -18.18 7.63 -13.52
CA PHE A 192 -17.62 7.80 -14.87
C PHE A 192 -18.41 7.02 -15.94
N LEU A 193 -19.03 5.88 -15.59
CA LEU A 193 -19.88 5.10 -16.50
C LEU A 193 -21.15 5.86 -16.88
N LYS A 194 -21.79 6.53 -15.92
CA LYS A 194 -22.94 7.39 -16.21
C LYS A 194 -22.54 8.54 -17.13
N PHE A 195 -21.43 9.22 -16.85
CA PHE A 195 -20.92 10.28 -17.73
C PHE A 195 -20.58 9.76 -19.14
N ALA A 196 -19.97 8.59 -19.27
CA ALA A 196 -19.68 7.99 -20.56
C ALA A 196 -20.97 7.70 -21.36
N SER A 197 -21.99 7.18 -20.70
CA SER A 197 -23.30 6.91 -21.30
C SER A 197 -23.99 8.20 -21.78
N GLU A 198 -23.97 9.26 -20.96
CA GLU A 198 -24.51 10.59 -21.31
C GLU A 198 -23.79 11.24 -22.51
N GLN A 199 -22.51 10.91 -22.71
CA GLN A 199 -21.73 11.35 -23.87
C GLN A 199 -21.83 10.41 -25.08
N GLY A 200 -22.74 9.43 -25.05
CA GLY A 200 -23.00 8.54 -26.18
C GLY A 200 -21.96 7.45 -26.39
N LYS A 201 -21.08 7.19 -25.41
CA LYS A 201 -20.24 5.98 -25.41
C LYS A 201 -21.08 4.76 -25.02
N ALA A 202 -20.70 3.58 -25.51
CA ALA A 202 -21.29 2.34 -25.02
C ALA A 202 -20.77 2.06 -23.61
N THR A 203 -21.61 1.53 -22.72
CA THR A 203 -21.20 1.28 -21.33
C THR A 203 -21.57 -0.10 -20.85
N GLY A 204 -20.77 -0.65 -19.94
CA GLY A 204 -21.12 -1.91 -19.30
C GLY A 204 -20.55 -2.14 -17.92
N VAL A 205 -21.19 -3.06 -17.21
CA VAL A 205 -20.82 -3.53 -15.86
C VAL A 205 -20.89 -5.04 -15.86
N LEU A 206 -19.76 -5.68 -15.53
CA LEU A 206 -19.62 -7.12 -15.39
C LEU A 206 -19.21 -7.44 -13.97
N THR A 207 -19.89 -8.38 -13.32
CA THR A 207 -19.50 -8.81 -11.97
C THR A 207 -19.79 -10.29 -11.75
N THR A 208 -18.97 -10.90 -10.91
CA THR A 208 -19.27 -12.23 -10.34
C THR A 208 -20.08 -12.14 -9.03
N ASP A 209 -20.45 -10.94 -8.56
CA ASP A 209 -21.49 -10.74 -7.55
C ASP A 209 -22.87 -10.62 -8.21
N ARG A 210 -23.88 -10.32 -7.41
CA ARG A 210 -25.15 -9.76 -7.86
C ARG A 210 -24.90 -8.41 -8.53
N LEU A 211 -25.59 -8.10 -9.63
CA LEU A 211 -25.52 -6.75 -10.19
C LEU A 211 -25.92 -5.68 -9.17
N THR A 212 -26.84 -5.98 -8.24
CA THR A 212 -27.24 -5.13 -7.11
C THR A 212 -26.24 -5.12 -5.94
N GLY A 213 -25.09 -5.78 -6.09
CA GLY A 213 -24.03 -5.87 -5.10
C GLY A 213 -23.34 -4.54 -4.82
N ALA A 214 -22.44 -4.53 -3.85
CA ALA A 214 -21.86 -3.31 -3.31
C ALA A 214 -20.94 -2.58 -4.30
N THR A 215 -20.08 -3.33 -4.99
CA THR A 215 -19.10 -2.83 -5.93
C THR A 215 -19.70 -2.42 -7.28
N PRO A 216 -20.63 -3.18 -7.91
CA PRO A 216 -21.20 -2.79 -9.21
C PRO A 216 -22.27 -1.70 -9.10
N ALA A 217 -23.03 -1.62 -7.99
CA ALA A 217 -24.17 -0.72 -7.86
C ALA A 217 -23.86 0.78 -7.98
N PRO A 218 -22.76 1.34 -7.41
CA PRO A 218 -22.46 2.77 -7.57
C PRO A 218 -22.20 3.19 -9.03
N ALA A 219 -22.07 2.26 -9.97
CA ALA A 219 -22.07 2.58 -11.41
C ALA A 219 -23.36 3.29 -11.85
N TYR A 220 -24.51 3.01 -11.22
CA TYR A 220 -25.83 3.50 -11.65
C TYR A 220 -26.80 3.88 -10.52
N ALA A 221 -26.55 3.47 -9.28
CA ALA A 221 -27.45 3.66 -8.14
C ALA A 221 -26.83 4.54 -7.06
N SER A 222 -27.71 5.22 -6.32
CA SER A 222 -27.40 5.96 -5.10
C SER A 222 -28.26 5.41 -3.96
N SER A 223 -27.63 4.96 -2.88
CA SER A 223 -28.32 4.40 -1.72
C SER A 223 -27.57 4.71 -0.43
N VAL A 224 -28.32 5.14 0.58
CA VAL A 224 -27.81 5.32 1.95
C VAL A 224 -27.56 3.99 2.67
N SER A 225 -27.86 2.85 2.05
CA SER A 225 -27.51 1.52 2.56
C SER A 225 -27.30 0.54 1.40
N ARG A 226 -26.14 -0.12 1.37
CA ARG A 226 -25.83 -1.20 0.42
C ARG A 226 -26.72 -2.43 0.60
N GLN A 227 -27.43 -2.53 1.74
CA GLN A 227 -28.33 -3.65 2.01
C GLN A 227 -29.65 -3.53 1.24
N TRP A 228 -30.01 -2.33 0.74
CA TRP A 228 -31.27 -2.09 0.03
C TRP A 228 -31.22 -2.56 -1.43
N GLN A 229 -30.82 -3.82 -1.65
CA GLN A 229 -30.62 -4.39 -3.00
C GLN A 229 -31.93 -4.47 -3.77
N ASP A 230 -33.03 -4.82 -3.10
CA ASP A 230 -34.38 -4.74 -3.62
C ASP A 230 -35.34 -4.04 -2.64
N ASP A 231 -36.61 -3.92 -3.03
CA ASP A 231 -37.65 -3.28 -2.22
C ASP A 231 -37.93 -4.04 -0.91
N THR A 232 -37.82 -5.38 -0.92
CA THR A 232 -38.01 -6.20 0.28
C THR A 232 -36.92 -5.91 1.30
N ASP A 233 -35.65 -6.00 0.90
CA ASP A 233 -34.50 -5.78 1.80
C ASP A 233 -34.58 -4.39 2.44
N ARG A 234 -34.90 -3.37 1.65
CA ARG A 234 -35.12 -1.99 2.14
C ARG A 234 -36.27 -1.92 3.13
N ASN A 235 -37.39 -2.56 2.83
CA ASN A 235 -38.58 -2.49 3.68
C ASN A 235 -38.38 -3.25 5.00
N THR A 236 -37.51 -4.25 5.05
CA THR A 236 -37.23 -5.10 6.23
C THR A 236 -35.90 -4.79 6.91
N ASP A 237 -35.24 -3.67 6.57
CA ASP A 237 -33.99 -3.27 7.23
C ASP A 237 -34.24 -2.74 8.64
N ASP A 238 -34.16 -3.64 9.62
CA ASP A 238 -34.34 -3.33 11.04
C ASP A 238 -33.14 -2.57 11.65
N SER A 239 -32.02 -2.46 10.93
CA SER A 239 -30.87 -1.66 11.37
C SER A 239 -31.03 -0.17 11.05
N SER A 240 -31.99 0.17 10.17
CA SER A 240 -32.27 1.54 9.78
C SER A 240 -32.95 2.33 10.91
N PRO A 241 -32.58 3.61 11.12
CA PRO A 241 -33.27 4.49 12.07
C PRO A 241 -34.67 4.95 11.61
N ASP A 242 -35.01 4.75 10.33
CA ASP A 242 -36.27 5.19 9.72
C ASP A 242 -37.35 4.12 9.80
N SER A 243 -38.63 4.50 9.82
CA SER A 243 -39.76 3.56 9.70
C SER A 243 -39.85 2.94 8.29
N PRO A 244 -40.53 1.79 8.11
CA PRO A 244 -40.77 1.22 6.78
C PRO A 244 -41.38 2.21 5.77
N GLU A 245 -42.32 3.07 6.19
CA GLU A 245 -42.93 4.12 5.37
C GLU A 245 -41.90 5.16 4.94
N GLN A 246 -41.01 5.54 5.86
CA GLN A 246 -39.96 6.52 5.59
C GLN A 246 -38.93 5.96 4.62
N ARG A 247 -38.50 4.70 4.81
CA ARG A 247 -37.61 3.98 3.89
C ARG A 247 -38.20 3.85 2.50
N ARG A 248 -39.53 3.67 2.39
CA ARG A 248 -40.23 3.57 1.11
C ARG A 248 -40.06 4.78 0.18
N ARG A 249 -39.63 5.93 0.70
CA ARG A 249 -39.37 7.15 -0.09
C ARG A 249 -38.09 7.09 -0.93
N CYS A 250 -37.14 6.22 -0.59
CA CYS A 250 -35.87 6.08 -1.31
C CYS A 250 -35.90 4.87 -2.24
N PRO A 251 -35.51 4.98 -3.51
CA PRO A 251 -35.55 3.85 -4.43
C PRO A 251 -34.55 2.75 -4.03
N ASP A 252 -34.93 1.49 -4.17
CA ASP A 252 -34.02 0.35 -4.02
C ASP A 252 -33.04 0.24 -5.21
N ILE A 253 -31.94 -0.49 -5.01
CA ILE A 253 -30.85 -0.59 -6.00
C ILE A 253 -31.30 -1.29 -7.28
N ALA A 254 -32.10 -2.36 -7.19
CA ALA A 254 -32.59 -3.09 -8.36
C ALA A 254 -33.49 -2.22 -9.25
N THR A 255 -34.39 -1.43 -8.66
CA THR A 255 -35.19 -0.45 -9.41
C THR A 255 -34.30 0.57 -10.11
N GLN A 256 -33.26 1.07 -9.42
CA GLN A 256 -32.30 2.00 -10.01
C GLN A 256 -31.46 1.39 -11.13
N LEU A 257 -31.09 0.10 -11.07
CA LEU A 257 -30.42 -0.61 -12.16
C LEU A 257 -31.22 -0.48 -13.45
N VAL A 258 -32.52 -0.75 -13.40
CA VAL A 258 -33.38 -0.71 -14.59
C VAL A 258 -33.67 0.72 -15.04
N ASP A 259 -34.01 1.61 -14.11
CA ASP A 259 -34.48 2.95 -14.45
C ASP A 259 -33.33 3.93 -14.73
N ARG A 260 -32.24 3.87 -13.96
CA ARG A 260 -31.09 4.80 -14.06
C ARG A 260 -29.99 4.30 -14.99
N ALA A 261 -29.90 2.98 -15.23
CA ALA A 261 -28.93 2.37 -16.15
C ALA A 261 -29.56 1.92 -17.49
N VAL A 262 -30.76 2.40 -17.84
CA VAL A 262 -31.43 2.07 -19.12
C VAL A 262 -30.54 2.36 -20.35
N ASN A 263 -29.63 3.32 -20.27
CA ASN A 263 -28.72 3.64 -21.37
C ASN A 263 -27.44 2.79 -21.39
N PHE A 264 -27.25 1.86 -20.43
CA PHE A 264 -26.10 0.97 -20.43
C PHE A 264 -26.31 -0.16 -21.45
N THR A 265 -25.24 -0.47 -22.16
CA THR A 265 -25.26 -1.41 -23.29
C THR A 265 -25.15 -2.85 -22.81
N VAL A 266 -24.33 -3.14 -21.80
CA VAL A 266 -24.10 -4.50 -21.30
C VAL A 266 -24.10 -4.52 -19.78
N LEU A 267 -25.01 -5.27 -19.17
CA LEU A 267 -25.06 -5.52 -17.73
C LEU A 267 -25.03 -7.03 -17.52
N MET A 268 -23.99 -7.60 -16.92
CA MET A 268 -23.92 -9.04 -16.69
C MET A 268 -23.39 -9.40 -15.31
N GLY A 269 -24.09 -10.29 -14.63
CA GLY A 269 -23.69 -10.83 -13.34
C GLY A 269 -24.75 -11.74 -12.74
N GLY A 270 -24.69 -11.93 -11.43
CA GLY A 270 -25.70 -12.67 -10.68
C GLY A 270 -26.88 -11.81 -10.22
N GLY A 271 -27.69 -12.37 -9.32
CA GLY A 271 -28.72 -11.65 -8.56
C GLY A 271 -30.10 -11.63 -9.22
N ARG A 272 -30.43 -12.62 -10.07
CA ARG A 272 -31.73 -12.69 -10.76
C ARG A 272 -32.92 -12.54 -9.82
N LEU A 273 -32.84 -13.13 -8.61
CA LEU A 273 -33.96 -13.09 -7.66
C LEU A 273 -34.31 -11.67 -7.21
N LYS A 274 -33.32 -10.76 -7.14
CA LYS A 274 -33.50 -9.35 -6.77
C LYS A 274 -34.31 -8.54 -7.79
N LEU A 275 -34.46 -9.06 -9.01
CA LEU A 275 -35.21 -8.41 -10.10
C LEU A 275 -36.60 -9.03 -10.34
N LEU A 276 -36.92 -10.15 -9.70
CA LEU A 276 -38.17 -10.88 -9.90
C LEU A 276 -39.10 -10.72 -8.68
N PRO A 277 -40.43 -10.63 -8.88
CA PRO A 277 -41.40 -10.60 -7.79
C PRO A 277 -41.59 -11.98 -7.15
N LYS A 278 -42.02 -12.00 -5.88
CA LYS A 278 -42.22 -13.23 -5.08
C LYS A 278 -43.15 -14.28 -5.69
N ASN A 279 -44.02 -13.88 -6.61
CA ASN A 279 -44.95 -14.77 -7.33
C ASN A 279 -44.39 -15.31 -8.66
N VAL A 280 -43.20 -14.89 -9.08
CA VAL A 280 -42.52 -15.39 -10.28
C VAL A 280 -41.45 -16.40 -9.86
N THR A 281 -41.52 -17.59 -10.44
CA THR A 281 -40.54 -18.68 -10.27
C THR A 281 -39.50 -18.65 -11.38
N THR A 282 -38.24 -18.95 -11.03
CA THR A 282 -37.14 -19.16 -11.96
C THR A 282 -36.39 -20.44 -11.58
N MET A 283 -35.71 -21.06 -12.54
CA MET A 283 -34.86 -22.22 -12.27
C MET A 283 -33.50 -21.77 -11.70
N ASP A 284 -33.09 -22.32 -10.57
CA ASP A 284 -31.67 -22.42 -10.24
C ASP A 284 -31.07 -23.54 -11.08
N GLN A 285 -30.38 -23.15 -12.17
CA GLN A 285 -29.84 -24.05 -13.19
C GLN A 285 -28.87 -25.11 -12.64
N PHE A 286 -28.35 -24.93 -11.43
CA PHE A 286 -27.45 -25.91 -10.81
C PHE A 286 -28.11 -26.74 -9.72
N GLY A 287 -28.95 -26.11 -8.89
CA GLY A 287 -29.75 -26.87 -7.94
C GLY A 287 -30.75 -27.79 -8.65
N GLY A 288 -31.14 -27.44 -9.88
CA GLY A 288 -32.28 -28.04 -10.58
C GLY A 288 -33.59 -27.76 -9.84
N VAL A 289 -33.61 -26.72 -9.01
CA VAL A 289 -34.72 -26.37 -8.11
C VAL A 289 -35.36 -25.05 -8.58
N GLN A 290 -36.68 -25.01 -8.56
CA GLN A 290 -37.42 -23.77 -8.76
C GLN A 290 -37.36 -22.89 -7.51
N VAL A 291 -36.98 -21.63 -7.69
CA VAL A 291 -36.90 -20.62 -6.65
C VAL A 291 -37.69 -19.38 -7.04
N ASN A 292 -38.21 -18.65 -6.04
CA ASN A 292 -39.03 -17.47 -6.27
C ASN A 292 -38.18 -16.19 -6.23
N GLY A 293 -38.61 -15.17 -6.96
CA GLY A 293 -38.09 -13.82 -6.81
C GLY A 293 -38.26 -13.26 -5.39
N THR A 294 -37.52 -12.21 -5.07
CA THR A 294 -37.54 -11.62 -3.72
C THR A 294 -38.34 -10.32 -3.63
N ARG A 295 -38.71 -9.68 -4.75
CA ARG A 295 -39.41 -8.39 -4.72
C ARG A 295 -40.83 -8.48 -4.17
N SER A 296 -41.21 -7.53 -3.32
CA SER A 296 -42.53 -7.51 -2.65
C SER A 296 -43.55 -6.59 -3.32
N ASP A 297 -43.11 -5.72 -4.22
CA ASP A 297 -43.95 -4.76 -4.95
C ASP A 297 -44.70 -5.34 -6.16
N GLY A 298 -44.43 -6.60 -6.52
CA GLY A 298 -45.05 -7.29 -7.65
C GLY A 298 -44.48 -6.90 -9.02
N ILE A 299 -43.43 -6.09 -9.09
CA ILE A 299 -42.86 -5.61 -10.35
C ILE A 299 -41.80 -6.60 -10.87
N ASN A 300 -41.96 -7.05 -12.11
CA ASN A 300 -40.92 -7.77 -12.85
C ASN A 300 -39.97 -6.79 -13.55
N LEU A 301 -38.77 -6.61 -12.98
CA LEU A 301 -37.81 -5.65 -13.48
C LEU A 301 -37.12 -6.11 -14.78
N VAL A 302 -37.04 -7.41 -15.07
CA VAL A 302 -36.49 -7.94 -16.33
C VAL A 302 -37.40 -7.57 -17.51
N GLU A 303 -38.71 -7.73 -17.32
CA GLU A 303 -39.72 -7.33 -18.30
C GLU A 303 -39.75 -5.81 -18.48
N ARG A 304 -39.69 -5.05 -17.38
CA ARG A 304 -39.62 -3.59 -17.41
C ARG A 304 -38.41 -3.10 -18.19
N TRP A 305 -37.22 -3.64 -17.92
CA TRP A 305 -35.99 -3.31 -18.66
C TRP A 305 -36.16 -3.59 -20.16
N SER A 306 -36.65 -4.78 -20.52
CA SER A 306 -36.88 -5.15 -21.91
C SER A 306 -37.88 -4.21 -22.61
N SER A 307 -38.94 -3.80 -21.91
CA SER A 307 -39.92 -2.84 -22.41
C SER A 307 -39.30 -1.46 -22.64
N LEU A 308 -38.53 -0.94 -21.68
CA LEU A 308 -37.85 0.35 -21.79
C LEU A 308 -36.85 0.37 -22.96
N GLN A 309 -36.08 -0.71 -23.16
CA GLN A 309 -35.15 -0.78 -24.32
C GLN A 309 -35.90 -0.75 -25.66
N ARG A 310 -37.03 -1.46 -25.78
CA ARG A 310 -37.85 -1.43 -27.00
C ARG A 310 -38.46 -0.05 -27.24
N GLN A 311 -38.87 0.66 -26.18
CA GLN A 311 -39.35 2.05 -26.28
C GLN A 311 -38.25 3.01 -26.78
N LEU A 312 -36.98 2.72 -26.47
CA LEU A 312 -35.82 3.43 -27.01
C LEU A 312 -35.42 2.97 -28.43
N GLY A 313 -36.21 2.10 -29.07
CA GLY A 313 -35.94 1.58 -30.42
C GLY A 313 -34.78 0.59 -30.49
N ARG A 314 -34.35 0.03 -29.36
CA ARG A 314 -33.23 -0.92 -29.28
C ARG A 314 -33.73 -2.36 -29.32
N ARG A 315 -32.84 -3.28 -29.71
CA ARG A 315 -33.04 -4.74 -29.59
C ARG A 315 -32.45 -5.24 -28.27
N PRO A 316 -33.25 -5.36 -27.19
CA PRO A 316 -32.79 -5.96 -25.95
C PRO A 316 -32.64 -7.47 -26.10
N VAL A 317 -31.56 -8.00 -25.54
CA VAL A 317 -31.36 -9.44 -25.35
C VAL A 317 -31.15 -9.70 -23.86
N TYR A 318 -31.96 -10.61 -23.32
CA TYR A 318 -31.82 -11.13 -21.97
C TYR A 318 -31.18 -12.52 -22.03
N VAL A 319 -30.14 -12.76 -21.21
CA VAL A 319 -29.43 -14.04 -21.14
C VAL A 319 -29.34 -14.54 -19.71
N GLU A 320 -29.53 -15.84 -19.56
CA GLU A 320 -29.57 -16.54 -18.28
C GLU A 320 -28.49 -17.61 -18.14
N THR A 321 -27.95 -18.09 -19.27
CA THR A 321 -27.05 -19.24 -19.30
C THR A 321 -25.74 -18.96 -20.05
N ALA A 322 -24.70 -19.75 -19.77
CA ALA A 322 -23.44 -19.67 -20.50
C ALA A 322 -23.63 -19.97 -22.00
N ASP A 323 -24.51 -20.91 -22.35
CA ASP A 323 -24.76 -21.27 -23.75
C ASP A 323 -25.52 -20.17 -24.49
N GLU A 324 -26.50 -19.53 -23.86
CA GLU A 324 -27.16 -18.33 -24.42
C GLU A 324 -26.16 -17.20 -24.64
N LEU A 325 -25.29 -16.94 -23.65
CA LEU A 325 -24.25 -15.91 -23.77
C LEU A 325 -23.26 -16.23 -24.90
N ARG A 326 -22.82 -17.48 -25.01
CA ARG A 326 -21.89 -17.93 -26.06
C ARG A 326 -22.51 -17.82 -27.45
N ASN A 327 -23.77 -18.20 -27.60
CA ASN A 327 -24.50 -18.20 -28.86
C ASN A 327 -25.01 -16.81 -29.28
N LEU A 328 -24.99 -15.83 -28.37
CA LEU A 328 -25.37 -14.45 -28.67
C LEU A 328 -24.41 -13.83 -29.71
N ARG A 329 -24.92 -13.51 -30.89
CA ARG A 329 -24.17 -12.72 -31.88
C ARG A 329 -24.26 -11.25 -31.55
N ALA A 330 -23.10 -10.58 -31.54
CA ALA A 330 -23.03 -9.18 -31.13
C ALA A 330 -23.84 -8.23 -32.02
N ASP A 331 -24.04 -8.52 -33.31
CA ASP A 331 -24.84 -7.72 -34.25
C ASP A 331 -26.35 -7.77 -33.99
N GLN A 332 -26.82 -8.75 -33.21
CA GLN A 332 -28.24 -8.95 -32.90
C GLN A 332 -28.72 -8.20 -31.65
N ALA A 333 -27.81 -7.68 -30.82
CA ALA A 333 -28.13 -7.01 -29.57
C ALA A 333 -27.65 -5.55 -29.57
N ASP A 334 -28.56 -4.63 -29.29
CA ASP A 334 -28.22 -3.24 -28.99
C ASP A 334 -28.10 -3.01 -27.48
N SER A 335 -28.69 -3.90 -26.66
CA SER A 335 -28.52 -3.93 -25.21
C SER A 335 -28.62 -5.35 -24.68
N VAL A 336 -27.77 -5.71 -23.71
CA VAL A 336 -27.68 -7.05 -23.14
C VAL A 336 -27.84 -6.98 -21.62
N LEU A 337 -28.77 -7.75 -21.08
CA LEU A 337 -28.91 -8.00 -19.64
C LEU A 337 -28.65 -9.48 -19.38
N GLY A 338 -27.57 -9.79 -18.67
CA GLY A 338 -27.21 -11.14 -18.25
C GLY A 338 -27.42 -11.34 -16.76
N LEU A 339 -28.43 -12.11 -16.37
CA LEU A 339 -28.64 -12.53 -14.98
C LEU A 339 -28.28 -14.01 -14.86
N LEU A 340 -26.98 -14.28 -14.83
CA LEU A 340 -26.36 -15.58 -15.10
C LEU A 340 -26.41 -16.55 -13.91
N SER A 341 -26.80 -16.04 -12.73
CA SER A 341 -27.06 -16.80 -11.52
C SER A 341 -28.26 -16.21 -10.77
N THR A 342 -28.99 -17.04 -10.02
CA THR A 342 -30.08 -16.60 -9.15
C THR A 342 -29.57 -15.67 -8.05
N GLU A 343 -28.37 -15.97 -7.54
CA GLU A 343 -27.67 -15.25 -6.48
C GLU A 343 -26.29 -14.79 -6.99
N LYS A 344 -25.23 -14.83 -6.18
CA LYS A 344 -23.86 -14.55 -6.63
C LYS A 344 -23.39 -15.57 -7.68
N MET A 345 -22.40 -15.15 -8.47
CA MET A 345 -21.48 -16.00 -9.24
C MET A 345 -21.01 -17.22 -8.42
N ARG A 346 -20.77 -18.41 -9.00
CA ARG A 346 -19.97 -19.44 -8.33
C ARG A 346 -18.49 -19.07 -8.33
N TYR A 347 -17.77 -19.62 -7.36
CA TYR A 347 -16.30 -19.62 -7.38
C TYR A 347 -15.78 -20.33 -8.62
N HIS A 348 -14.78 -19.77 -9.27
CA HIS A 348 -14.16 -20.33 -10.47
C HIS A 348 -13.72 -21.78 -10.26
N SER A 349 -13.05 -22.05 -9.14
CA SER A 349 -12.58 -23.40 -8.74
C SER A 349 -13.68 -24.47 -8.72
N THR A 350 -14.92 -24.08 -8.39
CA THR A 350 -16.07 -24.99 -8.36
C THR A 350 -16.72 -25.08 -9.74
N ASN A 351 -16.86 -23.95 -10.44
CA ASN A 351 -17.50 -23.90 -11.75
C ASN A 351 -16.75 -24.73 -12.81
N ILE A 352 -15.41 -24.70 -12.82
CA ILE A 352 -14.61 -25.50 -13.77
C ILE A 352 -14.68 -27.01 -13.52
N ARG A 353 -15.02 -27.42 -12.29
CA ARG A 353 -15.10 -28.83 -11.86
C ARG A 353 -16.50 -29.42 -11.96
N SER A 354 -17.52 -28.64 -12.31
CA SER A 354 -18.89 -29.16 -12.40
C SER A 354 -19.08 -30.04 -13.65
N GLU A 355 -19.80 -31.15 -13.44
CA GLU A 355 -20.41 -31.96 -14.49
C GLU A 355 -21.83 -31.42 -14.74
N GLY A 356 -22.15 -30.97 -15.96
CA GLY A 356 -23.47 -30.39 -16.30
C GLY A 356 -23.44 -28.88 -16.57
N TYR A 357 -24.39 -28.12 -16.02
CA TYR A 357 -24.51 -26.68 -16.21
C TYR A 357 -23.28 -25.94 -15.68
N ARG A 358 -22.72 -25.06 -16.51
CA ARG A 358 -21.61 -24.16 -16.17
C ARG A 358 -22.05 -22.72 -16.36
N GLU A 359 -21.77 -21.89 -15.36
CA GLU A 359 -21.88 -20.44 -15.51
C GLU A 359 -20.75 -19.96 -16.43
N PRO A 360 -20.92 -18.87 -17.20
CA PRO A 360 -19.83 -18.34 -18.00
C PRO A 360 -18.71 -17.82 -17.08
N SER A 361 -17.46 -17.93 -17.53
CA SER A 361 -16.34 -17.33 -16.79
C SER A 361 -16.35 -15.80 -16.90
N LEU A 362 -15.64 -15.12 -16.00
CA LEU A 362 -15.45 -13.66 -16.10
C LEU A 362 -14.74 -13.27 -17.42
N ALA A 363 -13.87 -14.15 -17.93
CA ALA A 363 -13.24 -14.00 -19.24
C ALA A 363 -14.25 -14.13 -20.39
N ASP A 364 -15.19 -15.09 -20.34
CA ASP A 364 -16.27 -15.23 -21.34
C ASP A 364 -17.18 -13.99 -21.35
N MET A 365 -17.56 -13.51 -20.16
CA MET A 365 -18.34 -12.29 -19.99
C MET A 365 -17.61 -11.07 -20.56
N THR A 366 -16.32 -10.92 -20.24
CA THR A 366 -15.49 -9.83 -20.76
C THR A 366 -15.39 -9.87 -22.29
N ARG A 367 -15.14 -11.05 -22.87
CA ARG A 367 -15.08 -11.24 -24.32
C ARG A 367 -16.36 -10.81 -25.00
N LYS A 368 -17.51 -11.32 -24.53
CA LYS A 368 -18.81 -11.01 -25.11
C LYS A 368 -19.18 -9.53 -24.95
N ALA A 369 -18.88 -8.94 -23.80
CA ALA A 369 -19.09 -7.51 -23.58
C ALA A 369 -18.29 -6.67 -24.58
N LEU A 370 -17.01 -6.97 -24.79
CA LEU A 370 -16.16 -6.24 -25.73
C LEU A 370 -16.63 -6.40 -27.18
N GLU A 371 -17.11 -7.57 -27.59
CA GLU A 371 -17.72 -7.77 -28.92
C GLU A 371 -18.93 -6.85 -29.14
N VAL A 372 -19.74 -6.63 -28.10
CA VAL A 372 -20.93 -5.75 -28.18
C VAL A 372 -20.55 -4.27 -28.11
N LEU A 373 -19.70 -3.89 -27.15
CA LEU A 373 -19.36 -2.50 -26.84
C LEU A 373 -18.53 -1.83 -27.94
N ARG A 374 -17.60 -2.55 -28.55
CA ARG A 374 -16.67 -2.00 -29.57
C ARG A 374 -17.34 -1.57 -30.87
N LYS A 375 -18.61 -1.95 -31.08
CA LYS A 375 -19.42 -1.48 -32.22
C LYS A 375 -19.67 0.02 -32.18
N ASN A 376 -19.63 0.65 -31.01
CA ASN A 376 -19.89 2.08 -30.89
C ASN A 376 -18.67 2.90 -31.32
N SER A 377 -18.85 3.74 -32.35
CA SER A 377 -17.79 4.58 -32.90
C SER A 377 -17.26 5.62 -31.90
N ASN A 378 -18.07 6.04 -30.93
CA ASN A 378 -17.70 7.00 -29.88
C ASN A 378 -16.79 6.37 -28.81
N GLY A 379 -16.56 5.06 -28.87
CA GLY A 379 -15.83 4.28 -27.87
C GLY A 379 -16.73 3.75 -26.76
N PHE A 380 -16.12 3.19 -25.72
CA PHE A 380 -16.85 2.54 -24.63
C PHE A 380 -16.20 2.74 -23.26
N ALA A 381 -16.97 2.55 -22.20
CA ALA A 381 -16.48 2.47 -20.82
C ALA A 381 -17.02 1.20 -20.15
N LEU A 382 -16.15 0.40 -19.53
CA LEU A 382 -16.49 -0.89 -18.95
C LEU A 382 -15.94 -1.02 -17.53
N MET A 383 -16.73 -1.55 -16.61
CA MET A 383 -16.26 -2.01 -15.31
C MET A 383 -16.41 -3.53 -15.22
N VAL A 384 -15.38 -4.21 -14.72
CA VAL A 384 -15.32 -5.67 -14.58
C VAL A 384 -14.85 -6.04 -13.18
N GLU A 385 -15.56 -6.94 -12.52
CA GLU A 385 -15.32 -7.26 -11.10
C GLU A 385 -15.16 -8.76 -10.80
N GLY A 386 -14.06 -9.10 -10.14
CA GLY A 386 -13.78 -10.40 -9.55
C GLY A 386 -14.29 -10.55 -8.11
N ALA A 387 -15.57 -10.26 -7.85
CA ALA A 387 -16.20 -10.26 -6.52
C ALA A 387 -16.05 -11.54 -5.66
N ARG A 388 -15.79 -12.68 -6.31
CA ARG A 388 -15.60 -13.96 -5.61
C ARG A 388 -14.27 -14.06 -4.88
N ILE A 389 -13.30 -13.19 -5.17
CA ILE A 389 -12.05 -13.08 -4.41
C ILE A 389 -12.37 -12.70 -2.95
N ASP A 390 -13.07 -11.58 -2.76
CA ASP A 390 -13.58 -11.11 -1.45
C ASP A 390 -14.43 -12.15 -0.73
N SER A 391 -15.41 -12.75 -1.42
CA SER A 391 -16.26 -13.78 -0.81
C SER A 391 -15.45 -14.99 -0.31
N GLY A 392 -14.36 -15.34 -1.02
CA GLY A 392 -13.44 -16.40 -0.63
C GLY A 392 -12.64 -16.02 0.61
N HIS A 393 -12.14 -14.79 0.68
CA HIS A 393 -11.44 -14.25 1.84
C HIS A 393 -12.34 -14.20 3.07
N HIS A 394 -13.53 -13.58 2.99
CA HIS A 394 -14.52 -13.59 4.07
C HIS A 394 -14.82 -14.98 4.66
N ALA A 395 -14.84 -16.01 3.81
CA ALA A 395 -15.08 -17.39 4.22
C ALA A 395 -13.83 -18.13 4.76
N ASN A 396 -12.67 -17.45 4.86
CA ASN A 396 -11.35 -18.01 5.12
C ASN A 396 -10.97 -19.15 4.16
N GLN A 397 -11.36 -19.02 2.89
CA GLN A 397 -11.17 -20.02 1.83
C GLN A 397 -10.16 -19.51 0.80
N ALA A 398 -8.89 -19.37 1.20
CA ALA A 398 -7.84 -18.83 0.34
C ALA A 398 -7.72 -19.58 -1.00
N GLN A 399 -7.91 -20.91 -1.02
CA GLN A 399 -7.96 -21.66 -2.27
C GLN A 399 -9.03 -21.13 -3.23
N ARG A 400 -10.23 -20.80 -2.76
CA ARG A 400 -11.28 -20.25 -3.64
C ARG A 400 -10.90 -18.85 -4.09
N ALA A 401 -10.49 -17.99 -3.15
CA ALA A 401 -10.06 -16.63 -3.48
C ALA A 401 -8.96 -16.61 -4.55
N LEU A 402 -7.90 -17.41 -4.39
CA LEU A 402 -6.77 -17.43 -5.35
C LEU A 402 -7.15 -18.01 -6.72
N TYR A 403 -8.04 -18.99 -6.80
CA TYR A 403 -8.53 -19.46 -8.12
C TYR A 403 -9.40 -18.40 -8.80
N ASP A 404 -10.15 -17.60 -8.05
CA ASP A 404 -10.90 -16.47 -8.61
C ASP A 404 -9.98 -15.29 -8.98
N VAL A 405 -8.81 -15.13 -8.35
CA VAL A 405 -7.73 -14.24 -8.85
C VAL A 405 -7.25 -14.69 -10.24
N LEU A 406 -7.09 -15.99 -10.48
CA LEU A 406 -6.70 -16.50 -11.80
C LEU A 406 -7.80 -16.27 -12.85
N ALA A 407 -9.07 -16.41 -12.49
CA ALA A 407 -10.18 -16.10 -13.39
C ALA A 407 -10.25 -14.60 -13.72
N PHE A 408 -9.93 -13.74 -12.75
CA PHE A 408 -9.82 -12.30 -12.93
C PHE A 408 -8.62 -11.93 -13.83
N ASP A 409 -7.47 -12.57 -13.62
CA ASP A 409 -6.28 -12.46 -14.46
C ASP A 409 -6.57 -12.81 -15.93
N GLU A 410 -7.27 -13.91 -16.18
CA GLU A 410 -7.72 -14.30 -17.53
C GLU A 410 -8.64 -13.24 -18.15
N ALA A 411 -9.56 -12.64 -17.38
CA ALA A 411 -10.43 -11.58 -17.87
C ALA A 411 -9.64 -10.31 -18.26
N VAL A 412 -8.63 -9.95 -17.48
CA VAL A 412 -7.71 -8.85 -17.82
C VAL A 412 -6.96 -9.17 -19.12
N GLN A 413 -6.45 -10.39 -19.26
CA GLN A 413 -5.76 -10.84 -20.48
C GLN A 413 -6.67 -10.76 -21.71
N VAL A 414 -7.94 -11.16 -21.60
CA VAL A 414 -8.90 -11.01 -22.71
C VAL A 414 -9.04 -9.55 -23.13
N ALA A 415 -9.13 -8.62 -22.18
CA ALA A 415 -9.26 -7.21 -22.51
C ALA A 415 -8.00 -6.63 -23.17
N THR A 416 -6.80 -7.02 -22.72
CA THR A 416 -5.54 -6.55 -23.32
C THR A 416 -5.37 -7.07 -24.75
N GLU A 417 -5.76 -8.32 -25.02
CA GLU A 417 -5.71 -8.93 -26.37
C GLU A 417 -6.76 -8.33 -27.32
N MET A 418 -7.93 -7.96 -26.79
CA MET A 418 -9.03 -7.45 -27.60
C MET A 418 -9.04 -5.92 -27.74
N THR A 419 -8.12 -5.18 -27.16
CA THR A 419 -8.10 -3.71 -27.26
C THR A 419 -6.74 -3.19 -27.70
N SER A 420 -6.73 -2.00 -28.28
CA SER A 420 -5.48 -1.30 -28.63
C SER A 420 -5.05 -0.45 -27.43
N ILE A 421 -3.77 -0.58 -27.07
CA ILE A 421 -3.13 0.24 -26.03
C ILE A 421 -3.14 1.73 -26.39
N GLU A 422 -3.15 2.04 -27.69
CA GLU A 422 -3.23 3.41 -28.19
C GLU A 422 -4.60 4.02 -27.94
N ASP A 423 -5.69 3.25 -27.91
CA ASP A 423 -7.05 3.81 -27.80
C ASP A 423 -7.69 3.56 -26.42
N THR A 424 -7.11 2.68 -25.60
CA THR A 424 -7.81 2.10 -24.44
C THR A 424 -6.99 2.24 -23.17
N LEU A 425 -7.54 2.95 -22.19
CA LEU A 425 -7.04 2.94 -20.82
C LEU A 425 -7.57 1.70 -20.11
N ILE A 426 -6.68 0.85 -19.61
CA ILE A 426 -7.03 -0.27 -18.74
C ILE A 426 -6.42 -0.01 -17.37
N VAL A 427 -7.25 -0.03 -16.34
CA VAL A 427 -6.86 0.10 -14.93
C VAL A 427 -7.28 -1.17 -14.19
N VAL A 428 -6.37 -1.75 -13.41
CA VAL A 428 -6.61 -2.92 -12.56
C VAL A 428 -6.27 -2.51 -11.12
N SER A 429 -7.20 -2.70 -10.19
CA SER A 429 -7.00 -2.37 -8.77
C SER A 429 -7.84 -3.31 -7.91
N ALA A 430 -7.73 -3.17 -6.60
CA ALA A 430 -8.73 -3.63 -5.64
C ALA A 430 -9.52 -2.43 -5.07
N ASP A 431 -10.63 -2.74 -4.42
CA ASP A 431 -11.44 -1.80 -3.64
C ASP A 431 -10.97 -1.72 -2.17
N HIS A 432 -10.51 -2.83 -1.60
CA HIS A 432 -9.83 -2.95 -0.32
C HIS A 432 -9.00 -4.25 -0.27
N SER A 433 -8.30 -4.47 0.84
CA SER A 433 -7.56 -5.72 1.11
C SER A 433 -8.24 -6.55 2.20
N HIS A 434 -7.73 -7.75 2.48
CA HIS A 434 -8.06 -8.63 3.61
C HIS A 434 -6.82 -8.89 4.46
N VAL A 435 -6.99 -9.42 5.68
CA VAL A 435 -5.87 -9.70 6.60
C VAL A 435 -5.12 -10.99 6.25
N PHE A 436 -5.02 -11.30 4.94
CA PHE A 436 -4.33 -12.44 4.38
C PHE A 436 -2.83 -12.18 4.28
N THR A 437 -2.01 -13.09 4.81
CA THR A 437 -0.55 -12.94 4.86
C THR A 437 0.15 -14.18 4.31
N ILE A 438 1.31 -13.98 3.68
CA ILE A 438 2.21 -15.05 3.24
C ILE A 438 3.40 -15.06 4.19
N GLY A 439 3.27 -15.75 5.31
CA GLY A 439 4.32 -15.82 6.33
C GLY A 439 5.15 -17.10 6.29
N HIS A 440 6.08 -17.17 7.24
CA HIS A 440 6.95 -18.32 7.51
C HIS A 440 7.99 -18.58 6.42
N TYR A 441 9.17 -19.05 6.81
CA TYR A 441 10.33 -19.29 5.93
C TYR A 441 10.18 -20.52 5.01
N GLY A 442 9.09 -20.57 4.24
CA GLY A 442 8.81 -21.63 3.27
C GLY A 442 9.86 -21.68 2.16
N TYR A 443 10.22 -22.88 1.72
CA TYR A 443 11.13 -23.07 0.60
C TYR A 443 10.49 -22.59 -0.70
N ARG A 444 11.33 -22.07 -1.61
CA ARG A 444 10.90 -21.76 -2.98
C ARG A 444 10.32 -23.00 -3.65
N GLY A 445 9.16 -22.86 -4.30
CA GLY A 445 8.43 -23.96 -4.92
C GLY A 445 7.56 -24.80 -4.00
N GLN A 446 7.46 -24.46 -2.70
CA GLN A 446 6.47 -25.10 -1.83
C GLN A 446 5.06 -24.67 -2.22
N PRO A 447 4.07 -25.59 -2.28
CA PRO A 447 2.71 -25.24 -2.66
C PRO A 447 2.15 -24.11 -1.80
N ILE A 448 1.73 -23.00 -2.41
CA ILE A 448 1.24 -21.81 -1.70
C ILE A 448 -0.05 -22.09 -0.91
N LEU A 449 -0.85 -23.06 -1.37
CA LEU A 449 -2.04 -23.55 -0.69
C LEU A 449 -1.78 -24.79 0.20
N GLY A 450 -0.53 -25.25 0.27
CA GLY A 450 -0.14 -26.45 1.01
C GLY A 450 0.14 -26.18 2.49
N LYS A 451 0.22 -27.26 3.27
CA LYS A 451 0.85 -27.19 4.60
C LYS A 451 2.35 -26.95 4.39
N MET A 452 2.95 -26.11 5.23
CA MET A 452 4.40 -26.13 5.46
C MET A 452 4.80 -27.59 5.70
N VAL A 453 5.77 -28.10 4.94
CA VAL A 453 6.01 -29.55 4.80
C VAL A 453 6.21 -30.24 6.15
N SER A 454 5.11 -30.80 6.68
CA SER A 454 4.89 -32.23 6.87
C SER A 454 3.56 -32.59 6.19
N LYS A 455 3.55 -33.70 5.43
CA LYS A 455 2.57 -34.02 4.37
C LYS A 455 1.10 -34.10 4.83
N SER A 456 0.19 -33.52 4.05
CA SER A 456 -1.14 -34.04 3.60
C SER A 456 -2.13 -32.91 3.32
N SER A 457 -2.89 -33.01 2.22
CA SER A 457 -4.02 -32.13 1.87
C SER A 457 -5.29 -32.94 1.60
N ASP A 458 -6.40 -32.57 2.24
CA ASP A 458 -7.76 -32.84 1.80
C ASP A 458 -8.40 -31.53 1.29
N GLY A 459 -9.42 -31.66 0.45
CA GLY A 459 -9.89 -30.61 -0.47
C GLY A 459 -10.87 -29.58 0.09
N SER A 460 -10.88 -29.32 1.39
CA SER A 460 -11.70 -28.24 1.97
C SER A 460 -11.06 -27.65 3.23
N LEU A 461 -9.95 -26.93 3.06
CA LEU A 461 -9.27 -26.25 4.16
C LEU A 461 -9.86 -24.85 4.37
N GLN A 462 -10.41 -24.62 5.57
CA GLN A 462 -10.55 -23.27 6.11
C GLN A 462 -9.24 -22.88 6.80
N TYR A 463 -8.71 -21.71 6.47
CA TYR A 463 -7.49 -21.21 7.07
C TYR A 463 -7.79 -20.66 8.48
N PRO A 464 -6.88 -20.84 9.44
CA PRO A 464 -7.12 -20.45 10.82
C PRO A 464 -7.09 -18.92 10.97
N ALA A 465 -7.89 -18.40 11.90
CA ALA A 465 -7.98 -16.96 12.19
C ALA A 465 -7.58 -16.69 13.65
N LEU A 466 -6.87 -15.58 13.87
CA LEU A 466 -6.48 -15.12 15.21
C LEU A 466 -7.68 -14.74 16.08
N VAL A 467 -8.60 -13.95 15.52
CA VAL A 467 -9.78 -13.45 16.21
C VAL A 467 -11.01 -14.19 15.68
N PRO A 468 -11.72 -14.97 16.52
CA PRO A 468 -12.87 -15.74 16.07
C PRO A 468 -14.03 -14.80 15.77
N ARG A 469 -14.41 -14.74 14.49
CA ARG A 469 -15.57 -13.98 14.01
C ARG A 469 -16.40 -14.88 13.09
N HIS A 470 -17.64 -14.48 12.84
CA HIS A 470 -18.52 -15.17 11.89
C HIS A 470 -18.06 -15.06 10.43
N SER A 471 -17.12 -14.15 10.13
CA SER A 471 -16.52 -13.88 8.81
C SER A 471 -15.16 -13.19 8.99
N GLU A 472 -14.22 -13.36 8.06
CA GLU A 472 -12.97 -12.57 7.98
C GLU A 472 -13.30 -11.06 7.86
N SER A 473 -12.35 -10.21 8.23
CA SER A 473 -12.42 -8.76 8.05
C SER A 473 -11.46 -8.27 6.99
N HIS A 474 -11.79 -7.11 6.42
CA HIS A 474 -10.89 -6.38 5.54
C HIS A 474 -9.63 -5.89 6.29
N SER A 475 -8.63 -5.54 5.51
CA SER A 475 -7.42 -4.83 5.92
C SER A 475 -7.52 -3.36 5.49
N ALA A 476 -6.91 -2.47 6.28
CA ALA A 476 -6.81 -1.04 5.95
C ALA A 476 -5.57 -0.71 5.10
N GLU A 477 -4.74 -1.70 4.77
CA GLU A 477 -3.52 -1.50 3.98
C GLU A 477 -3.80 -0.93 2.58
N ASP A 478 -2.86 -0.15 2.06
CA ASP A 478 -2.91 0.31 0.68
C ASP A 478 -2.98 -0.87 -0.31
N VAL A 479 -3.77 -0.75 -1.37
CA VAL A 479 -3.88 -1.77 -2.43
C VAL A 479 -3.07 -1.38 -3.66
N ALA A 480 -2.59 -2.38 -4.40
CA ALA A 480 -1.87 -2.15 -5.65
C ALA A 480 -2.82 -1.70 -6.78
N LEU A 481 -2.34 -0.80 -7.63
CA LEU A 481 -2.99 -0.42 -8.88
C LEU A 481 -2.02 -0.61 -10.05
N PHE A 482 -2.52 -1.15 -11.15
CA PHE A 482 -1.80 -1.35 -12.41
C PHE A 482 -2.55 -0.66 -13.54
N ALA A 483 -1.85 0.05 -14.42
CA ALA A 483 -2.47 0.76 -15.53
C ALA A 483 -1.65 0.72 -16.82
N ARG A 484 -2.34 0.67 -17.96
CA ARG A 484 -1.73 0.82 -19.30
C ARG A 484 -2.62 1.63 -20.23
N GLY A 485 -1.99 2.23 -21.24
CA GLY A 485 -2.69 3.05 -22.24
C GLY A 485 -2.80 4.54 -21.84
N PRO A 486 -3.72 5.29 -22.47
CA PRO A 486 -3.70 6.75 -22.39
C PRO A 486 -4.07 7.26 -20.99
N GLY A 487 -3.25 8.14 -20.42
CA GLY A 487 -3.42 8.64 -19.05
C GLY A 487 -2.92 7.69 -17.94
N ALA A 488 -2.45 6.47 -18.27
CA ALA A 488 -2.02 5.49 -17.26
C ALA A 488 -0.79 5.95 -16.45
N HIS A 489 0.07 6.80 -17.02
CA HIS A 489 1.22 7.38 -16.31
C HIS A 489 0.83 8.22 -15.09
N LEU A 490 -0.42 8.70 -15.01
CA LEU A 490 -0.91 9.49 -13.87
C LEU A 490 -1.04 8.67 -12.59
N PHE A 491 -0.85 7.34 -12.64
CA PHE A 491 -0.99 6.42 -11.52
C PHE A 491 0.34 5.96 -10.90
N GLN A 492 1.49 6.51 -11.31
CA GLN A 492 2.82 6.05 -10.88
C GLN A 492 3.23 6.53 -9.46
N SER A 493 2.31 6.68 -8.52
CA SER A 493 2.61 7.14 -7.16
C SER A 493 1.62 6.56 -6.13
N VAL A 494 1.65 7.06 -4.89
CA VAL A 494 0.69 6.75 -3.85
C VAL A 494 -0.48 7.73 -3.93
N HIS A 495 -1.69 7.24 -4.15
CA HIS A 495 -2.87 8.08 -4.35
C HIS A 495 -4.05 7.73 -3.45
N GLN A 496 -4.96 8.68 -3.27
CA GLN A 496 -6.26 8.44 -2.68
C GLN A 496 -7.12 7.59 -3.62
N GLN A 497 -7.98 6.72 -3.09
CA GLN A 497 -8.87 5.91 -3.95
C GLN A 497 -9.82 6.72 -4.84
N SER A 498 -10.25 7.91 -4.40
CA SER A 498 -11.04 8.85 -5.21
C SER A 498 -10.31 9.32 -6.47
N TYR A 499 -8.98 9.28 -6.47
CA TYR A 499 -8.16 9.69 -7.61
C TYR A 499 -8.42 8.86 -8.88
N ILE A 500 -8.74 7.56 -8.73
CA ILE A 500 -8.99 6.65 -9.86
C ILE A 500 -10.11 7.19 -10.75
N GLY A 501 -11.24 7.59 -10.15
CA GLY A 501 -12.37 8.13 -10.89
C GLY A 501 -12.01 9.41 -11.64
N HIS A 502 -11.21 10.28 -11.01
CA HIS A 502 -10.74 11.53 -11.63
C HIS A 502 -9.79 11.30 -12.80
N VAL A 503 -8.82 10.40 -12.68
CA VAL A 503 -7.92 10.06 -13.79
C VAL A 503 -8.68 9.42 -14.94
N ILE A 504 -9.58 8.48 -14.66
CA ILE A 504 -10.45 7.86 -15.68
C ILE A 504 -11.28 8.92 -16.39
N MET A 505 -11.91 9.84 -15.65
CA MET A 505 -12.71 10.90 -16.26
C MET A 505 -11.86 11.89 -17.07
N LYS A 506 -10.64 12.22 -16.61
CA LYS A 506 -9.73 13.11 -17.36
C LYS A 506 -9.21 12.44 -18.63
N ALA A 507 -8.81 11.17 -18.53
CA ALA A 507 -8.29 10.39 -19.65
C ALA A 507 -9.39 10.09 -20.68
N GLY A 508 -10.59 9.67 -20.24
CA GLY A 508 -11.73 9.41 -21.13
C GLY A 508 -12.44 10.66 -21.65
N CYS A 509 -12.02 11.85 -21.23
CA CYS A 509 -12.67 13.13 -21.46
C CYS A 509 -14.17 13.12 -21.10
N LEU A 510 -14.46 12.77 -19.84
CA LEU A 510 -15.80 12.57 -19.30
C LEU A 510 -16.19 13.67 -18.30
N GLY A 511 -17.49 13.86 -18.11
CA GLY A 511 -18.05 14.61 -16.98
C GLY A 511 -17.54 16.06 -16.89
N TRP A 512 -17.02 16.43 -15.71
CA TRP A 512 -16.52 17.80 -15.46
C TRP A 512 -15.35 18.18 -16.38
N TYR A 513 -14.41 17.27 -16.63
CA TYR A 513 -13.24 17.53 -17.49
C TYR A 513 -13.64 17.84 -18.93
N ALA A 514 -14.66 17.15 -19.45
CA ALA A 514 -15.22 17.43 -20.76
C ALA A 514 -15.86 18.83 -20.83
N ARG A 515 -16.65 19.19 -19.80
CA ARG A 515 -17.35 20.50 -19.74
C ARG A 515 -16.40 21.68 -19.64
N THR A 516 -15.26 21.51 -18.96
CA THR A 516 -14.27 22.57 -18.76
C THR A 516 -13.15 22.57 -19.81
N GLY A 517 -13.13 21.60 -20.72
CA GLY A 517 -12.04 21.43 -21.70
C GLY A 517 -10.72 20.99 -21.07
N ASN A 518 -10.72 20.55 -19.81
CA ASN A 518 -9.56 20.09 -19.06
C ASN A 518 -9.29 18.59 -19.26
N CYS A 519 -9.56 18.08 -20.46
CA CYS A 519 -9.23 16.71 -20.85
C CYS A 519 -7.73 16.58 -21.16
N LEU A 520 -7.24 15.35 -21.26
CA LEU A 520 -5.93 15.08 -21.84
C LEU A 520 -5.94 15.51 -23.33
N GLN A 521 -5.21 16.58 -23.66
CA GLN A 521 -5.20 17.18 -25.00
C GLN A 521 -4.06 16.64 -25.88
N ASP A 522 -4.38 16.47 -27.16
CA ASP A 522 -3.36 16.31 -28.20
C ASP A 522 -2.49 17.58 -28.28
N PRO A 523 -1.15 17.49 -28.32
CA PRO A 523 -0.28 18.66 -28.41
C PRO A 523 -0.41 19.46 -29.72
N GLU A 524 -1.34 19.15 -30.63
CA GLU A 524 -1.61 19.97 -31.82
C GLU A 524 -2.28 21.32 -31.51
N SER A 525 -2.85 21.51 -30.31
CA SER A 525 -3.38 22.83 -29.89
C SER A 525 -2.31 23.81 -29.41
N ALA A 526 -1.04 23.36 -29.26
CA ALA A 526 0.11 24.19 -28.89
C ALA A 526 1.10 24.31 -30.09
N THR A 527 0.87 25.34 -30.90
CA THR A 527 1.69 25.96 -31.96
C THR A 527 3.02 25.32 -32.46
N SER A 528 3.07 25.21 -33.81
CA SER A 528 4.19 25.02 -34.77
C SER A 528 5.05 23.76 -34.69
N ALA A 529 4.64 22.71 -35.43
CA ALA A 529 5.49 21.56 -35.75
C ALA A 529 5.92 21.59 -37.22
N ALA A 530 7.19 21.24 -37.46
CA ALA A 530 7.81 21.11 -38.77
C ALA A 530 7.02 20.19 -39.72
N THR A 531 6.97 20.59 -40.99
CA THR A 531 6.26 19.90 -42.07
C THR A 531 6.89 18.54 -42.38
N VAL A 532 6.15 17.46 -42.13
CA VAL A 532 6.44 16.09 -42.60
C VAL A 532 5.68 15.85 -43.91
N ASP A 533 6.30 15.12 -44.84
CA ASP A 533 5.78 14.82 -46.18
C ASP A 533 4.29 14.40 -46.17
N PRO A 534 3.40 15.13 -46.86
CA PRO A 534 1.97 14.82 -46.92
C PRO A 534 1.63 13.49 -47.62
N ALA A 535 2.56 12.88 -48.36
CA ALA A 535 2.35 11.62 -49.08
C ALA A 535 2.30 10.36 -48.17
N LEU A 536 2.68 10.46 -46.89
CA LEU A 536 2.66 9.33 -45.96
C LEU A 536 1.26 9.05 -45.38
N PRO A 537 0.89 7.76 -45.12
CA PRO A 537 -0.36 7.39 -44.44
C PRO A 537 -0.51 8.09 -43.07
N ARG A 538 -1.72 8.51 -42.71
CA ARG A 538 -2.01 9.26 -41.47
C ARG A 538 -1.44 8.61 -40.20
N MET A 539 -1.49 7.28 -40.09
CA MET A 539 -0.89 6.51 -39.00
C MET A 539 0.64 6.62 -38.93
N VAL A 540 1.32 6.67 -40.08
CA VAL A 540 2.79 6.74 -40.16
C VAL A 540 3.28 8.15 -39.83
N ARG A 541 2.56 9.18 -40.28
CA ARG A 541 2.82 10.58 -39.89
C ARG A 541 2.68 10.80 -38.39
N HIS A 542 1.59 10.32 -37.77
CA HIS A 542 1.41 10.42 -36.33
C HIS A 542 2.48 9.65 -35.54
N ARG A 543 2.88 8.45 -35.99
CA ARG A 543 3.96 7.67 -35.35
C ARG A 543 5.31 8.38 -35.41
N LEU A 544 5.71 8.91 -36.57
CA LEU A 544 7.00 9.58 -36.70
C LEU A 544 7.04 10.88 -35.87
N GLN A 545 5.94 11.62 -35.81
CA GLN A 545 5.84 12.83 -34.99
C GLN A 545 5.70 12.55 -33.48
N SER A 546 5.05 11.45 -33.08
CA SER A 546 4.97 11.03 -31.68
C SER A 546 6.29 10.43 -31.19
N MET A 547 7.03 9.71 -32.04
CA MET A 547 8.36 9.20 -31.75
C MET A 547 9.39 10.31 -31.63
N ASP A 548 9.36 11.33 -32.51
CA ASP A 548 10.28 12.47 -32.44
C ASP A 548 9.97 13.39 -31.25
N ARG A 549 8.69 13.56 -30.88
CA ARG A 549 8.28 14.31 -29.68
C ARG A 549 8.54 13.54 -28.39
N ALA A 550 8.24 12.24 -28.34
CA ALA A 550 8.65 11.38 -27.23
C ALA A 550 10.18 11.36 -27.10
N SER A 551 10.93 11.40 -28.20
CA SER A 551 12.39 11.50 -28.18
C SER A 551 12.90 12.83 -27.60
N ARG A 552 12.24 13.96 -27.90
CA ARG A 552 12.56 15.30 -27.33
C ARG A 552 12.16 15.44 -25.86
N VAL A 553 11.03 14.84 -25.48
CA VAL A 553 10.54 14.79 -24.09
C VAL A 553 11.37 13.83 -23.22
N LEU A 554 11.80 12.71 -23.79
CA LEU A 554 12.81 11.82 -23.22
C LEU A 554 14.21 12.45 -23.20
N GLN A 555 14.41 13.65 -23.78
CA GLN A 555 15.69 14.34 -23.81
C GLN A 555 15.95 15.14 -22.53
N GLU A 556 14.90 15.66 -21.88
CA GLU A 556 14.98 16.39 -20.59
C GLU A 556 15.07 15.48 -19.35
N LEU A 557 14.73 14.19 -19.47
CA LEU A 557 14.64 13.21 -18.37
C LEU A 557 15.76 12.15 -18.37
N ARG A 558 16.82 12.40 -19.12
CA ARG A 558 17.94 11.47 -19.35
C ARG A 558 19.12 11.69 -18.44
N TYR A 559 19.04 12.54 -17.43
CA TYR A 559 20.23 12.93 -16.69
C TYR A 559 20.79 11.82 -15.79
N SER A 560 22.11 11.66 -15.82
CA SER A 560 22.81 10.78 -14.88
C SER A 560 22.72 11.37 -13.46
N ALA A 561 22.43 10.54 -12.47
CA ALA A 561 22.45 10.92 -11.07
C ALA A 561 23.90 11.20 -10.63
N LYS A 562 24.15 12.41 -10.14
CA LYS A 562 25.40 12.75 -9.46
C LYS A 562 25.41 12.11 -8.07
N ASN A 563 24.27 12.05 -7.39
CA ASN A 563 24.19 11.47 -6.05
C ASN A 563 23.11 10.39 -6.02
N VAL A 564 23.30 9.38 -5.17
CA VAL A 564 22.29 8.35 -4.92
C VAL A 564 22.11 8.15 -3.43
N ILE A 565 20.86 8.10 -2.99
CA ILE A 565 20.48 7.68 -1.64
C ILE A 565 19.47 6.54 -1.74
N LEU A 566 19.82 5.39 -1.17
CA LEU A 566 18.92 4.27 -0.99
C LEU A 566 18.50 4.19 0.49
N PHE A 567 17.21 4.33 0.73
CA PHE A 567 16.57 4.15 2.03
C PHE A 567 15.90 2.78 2.10
N ILE A 568 16.26 1.97 3.09
CA ILE A 568 15.65 0.65 3.35
C ILE A 568 15.01 0.64 4.74
N GLY A 569 13.69 0.49 4.78
CA GLY A 569 13.00 0.13 6.01
C GLY A 569 13.01 -1.39 6.14
N ASP A 570 13.87 -1.95 7.00
CA ASP A 570 14.00 -3.39 7.19
C ASP A 570 12.67 -3.96 7.74
N GLY A 571 12.02 -4.86 6.99
CA GLY A 571 10.68 -5.35 7.33
C GLY A 571 9.52 -4.38 7.08
N MET A 572 9.71 -3.28 6.35
CA MET A 572 8.69 -2.23 6.15
C MET A 572 7.72 -2.55 5.00
N GLY A 573 6.88 -3.57 5.19
CA GLY A 573 5.81 -3.93 4.25
C GLY A 573 4.70 -2.88 4.08
N VAL A 574 3.78 -3.10 3.14
CA VAL A 574 2.69 -2.14 2.82
C VAL A 574 1.76 -1.89 4.02
N SER A 575 1.46 -2.93 4.80
CA SER A 575 0.68 -2.80 6.04
C SER A 575 1.41 -1.95 7.10
N THR A 576 2.73 -2.10 7.21
CA THR A 576 3.60 -1.30 8.10
C THR A 576 3.67 0.16 7.66
N VAL A 577 3.82 0.42 6.36
CA VAL A 577 3.77 1.78 5.78
C VAL A 577 2.44 2.45 6.11
N THR A 578 1.33 1.75 5.89
CA THR A 578 -0.02 2.28 6.15
C THR A 578 -0.21 2.61 7.64
N ALA A 579 0.12 1.68 8.54
CA ALA A 579 -0.04 1.91 9.97
C ALA A 579 0.90 3.01 10.50
N GLY A 580 2.13 3.11 9.96
CA GLY A 580 3.09 4.17 10.26
C GLY A 580 2.61 5.54 9.80
N ARG A 581 1.97 5.63 8.62
CA ARG A 581 1.32 6.85 8.10
C ARG A 581 0.21 7.32 9.04
N ILE A 582 -0.67 6.42 9.46
CA ILE A 582 -1.75 6.73 10.41
C ILE A 582 -1.16 7.21 11.73
N LEU A 583 -0.17 6.50 12.28
CA LEU A 583 0.52 6.92 13.51
C LEU A 583 1.12 8.32 13.38
N LYS A 584 1.83 8.61 12.29
CA LYS A 584 2.42 9.94 12.03
C LYS A 584 1.37 11.06 12.09
N GLY A 585 0.20 10.85 11.50
CA GLY A 585 -0.90 11.82 11.58
C GLY A 585 -1.50 11.95 12.98
N GLN A 586 -1.65 10.83 13.70
CA GLN A 586 -2.15 10.80 15.08
C GLN A 586 -1.19 11.49 16.07
N LEU A 587 0.12 11.40 15.86
CA LEU A 587 1.11 12.17 16.62
C LEU A 587 0.96 13.69 16.44
N LYS A 588 0.32 14.13 15.35
CA LYS A 588 -0.06 15.53 15.09
C LYS A 588 -1.51 15.83 15.48
N ASN A 589 -2.14 14.98 16.29
CA ASN A 589 -3.52 15.13 16.76
C ASN A 589 -4.59 15.17 15.64
N SER A 590 -4.31 14.51 14.51
CA SER A 590 -5.27 14.31 13.39
C SER A 590 -5.76 12.86 13.37
N SER A 591 -6.82 12.54 12.61
CA SER A 591 -7.33 11.16 12.52
C SER A 591 -6.28 10.17 12.02
N GLY A 592 -5.46 10.61 11.06
CA GLY A 592 -4.24 9.93 10.62
C GLY A 592 -4.37 9.22 9.27
N GLU A 593 -5.54 8.72 8.92
CA GLU A 593 -5.76 8.04 7.64
C GLU A 593 -5.52 8.94 6.41
N GLU A 594 -5.70 10.25 6.57
CA GLU A 594 -5.42 11.29 5.57
C GLU A 594 -3.96 11.75 5.51
N ALA A 595 -3.14 11.35 6.48
CA ALA A 595 -1.75 11.79 6.55
C ALA A 595 -0.90 11.25 5.38
N SER A 596 0.30 11.79 5.22
CA SER A 596 1.28 11.33 4.24
C SER A 596 2.65 11.17 4.89
N LEU A 597 3.35 10.11 4.52
CA LEU A 597 4.80 9.96 4.71
C LEU A 597 5.51 10.82 3.66
N ALA A 598 6.73 11.28 3.93
CA ALA A 598 7.51 12.12 3.03
C ALA A 598 7.73 11.45 1.67
N PHE A 599 7.89 10.12 1.67
CA PHE A 599 8.06 9.32 0.46
C PHE A 599 6.75 8.98 -0.26
N ASP A 600 5.58 9.20 0.34
CA ASP A 600 4.30 9.08 -0.38
C ASP A 600 4.17 10.18 -1.46
N GLU A 601 4.94 11.27 -1.34
CA GLU A 601 4.94 12.38 -2.30
C GLU A 601 5.89 12.17 -3.49
N PHE A 602 6.56 11.03 -3.58
CA PHE A 602 7.50 10.74 -4.67
C PHE A 602 6.74 10.49 -5.97
N ASP A 603 7.28 10.97 -7.08
CA ASP A 603 6.58 10.98 -8.37
C ASP A 603 6.54 9.62 -9.08
N HIS A 604 7.28 8.63 -8.56
CA HIS A 604 7.39 7.29 -9.12
C HIS A 604 7.26 6.23 -8.04
N ALA A 605 6.47 5.21 -8.32
CA ALA A 605 6.25 4.06 -7.47
C ALA A 605 6.17 2.76 -8.28
N GLY A 606 6.38 1.64 -7.59
CA GLY A 606 6.23 0.30 -8.14
C GLY A 606 6.22 -0.75 -7.04
N LEU A 607 6.21 -2.03 -7.45
CA LEU A 607 6.26 -3.17 -6.54
C LEU A 607 7.52 -4.00 -6.78
N ILE A 608 8.04 -4.58 -5.70
CA ILE A 608 9.29 -5.33 -5.67
C ILE A 608 9.04 -6.74 -5.14
N ARG A 609 9.40 -7.75 -5.94
CA ARG A 609 9.30 -9.18 -5.57
C ARG A 609 10.52 -9.61 -4.75
N THR A 610 10.28 -10.05 -3.51
CA THR A 610 11.31 -10.20 -2.47
C THR A 610 11.88 -11.61 -2.29
N TYR A 611 11.23 -12.65 -2.84
CA TYR A 611 11.67 -14.05 -2.69
C TYR A 611 13.19 -14.25 -2.95
N ASN A 612 13.84 -15.12 -2.17
CA ASN A 612 15.22 -15.55 -2.39
C ASN A 612 15.28 -16.74 -3.34
N LEU A 613 16.47 -17.11 -3.81
CA LEU A 613 16.57 -18.22 -4.78
C LEU A 613 16.12 -19.58 -4.22
N ASP A 614 16.11 -19.73 -2.89
CA ASP A 614 15.75 -20.96 -2.18
C ASP A 614 14.62 -20.78 -1.15
N ARG A 615 14.04 -19.58 -1.00
CA ARG A 615 12.92 -19.28 -0.09
C ARG A 615 11.85 -18.38 -0.70
N GLN A 616 10.59 -18.69 -0.42
CA GLN A 616 9.44 -17.82 -0.71
C GLN A 616 9.51 -16.56 0.15
N THR A 617 9.60 -16.77 1.46
CA THR A 617 9.77 -15.71 2.45
C THR A 617 11.26 -15.52 2.72
N PRO A 618 11.82 -14.36 2.35
CA PRO A 618 13.26 -14.16 2.37
C PRO A 618 13.81 -13.77 3.76
N ASP A 619 15.13 -13.62 3.87
CA ASP A 619 15.77 -12.87 4.96
C ASP A 619 16.52 -11.63 4.45
N SER A 620 16.86 -10.72 5.36
CA SER A 620 17.56 -9.46 5.09
C SER A 620 18.92 -9.60 4.37
N ALA A 621 19.64 -10.72 4.52
CA ALA A 621 20.98 -10.87 3.93
C ALA A 621 20.94 -11.08 2.41
N ALA A 622 20.07 -11.99 1.99
CA ALA A 622 19.91 -12.33 0.58
C ALA A 622 19.18 -11.22 -0.19
N THR A 623 18.22 -10.53 0.46
CA THR A 623 17.53 -9.36 -0.10
C THR A 623 18.47 -8.16 -0.22
N ALA A 624 19.32 -7.91 0.77
CA ALA A 624 20.33 -6.85 0.68
C ALA A 624 21.37 -7.09 -0.42
N THR A 625 21.75 -8.34 -0.65
CA THR A 625 22.54 -8.70 -1.83
C THR A 625 21.80 -8.36 -3.13
N ALA A 626 20.48 -8.58 -3.19
CA ALA A 626 19.69 -8.21 -4.35
C ALA A 626 19.69 -6.69 -4.60
N PHE A 627 19.26 -5.87 -3.64
CA PHE A 627 19.11 -4.43 -3.88
C PHE A 627 20.42 -3.62 -3.81
N LEU A 628 21.52 -4.17 -3.25
CA LEU A 628 22.84 -3.53 -3.28
C LEU A 628 23.72 -4.00 -4.43
N CYS A 629 23.68 -5.30 -4.77
CA CYS A 629 24.60 -5.90 -5.74
C CYS A 629 23.92 -6.30 -7.07
N GLY A 630 22.60 -6.25 -7.16
CA GLY A 630 21.86 -6.55 -8.38
C GLY A 630 21.74 -8.03 -8.72
N VAL A 631 21.95 -8.92 -7.72
CA VAL A 631 21.91 -10.37 -7.86
C VAL A 631 21.13 -10.97 -6.70
N LYS A 632 20.11 -11.79 -6.97
CA LYS A 632 19.44 -12.58 -5.93
C LYS A 632 20.33 -13.76 -5.53
N THR A 633 20.31 -14.10 -4.24
CA THR A 633 21.11 -15.21 -3.69
C THR A 633 20.29 -16.05 -2.71
N ASN A 634 20.95 -16.99 -2.04
CA ASN A 634 20.35 -17.93 -1.11
C ASN A 634 20.21 -17.32 0.29
N PHE A 635 19.15 -17.73 0.99
CA PHE A 635 18.81 -17.34 2.35
C PHE A 635 20.02 -17.42 3.29
N TYR A 636 20.17 -16.41 4.15
CA TYR A 636 21.26 -16.22 5.13
C TYR A 636 22.66 -15.95 4.55
N THR A 637 22.84 -15.94 3.23
CA THR A 637 24.11 -15.53 2.59
C THR A 637 24.07 -14.06 2.20
N LEU A 638 25.23 -13.37 2.20
CA LEU A 638 25.32 -11.96 1.81
C LEU A 638 26.52 -11.68 0.92
N GLY A 639 26.37 -10.76 -0.05
CA GLY A 639 27.46 -10.32 -0.92
C GLY A 639 28.05 -11.42 -1.79
N VAL A 640 27.31 -12.52 -1.98
CA VAL A 640 27.72 -13.70 -2.76
C VAL A 640 26.62 -14.11 -3.74
N ASN A 641 27.00 -14.76 -4.84
CA ASN A 641 26.06 -15.30 -5.83
C ASN A 641 25.42 -16.63 -5.37
N GLN A 642 24.58 -17.20 -6.24
CA GLN A 642 23.77 -18.38 -5.95
C GLN A 642 24.56 -19.68 -5.70
N ASN A 643 25.84 -19.73 -6.08
CA ASN A 643 26.65 -20.94 -5.94
C ASN A 643 27.26 -21.07 -4.54
N ALA A 644 27.27 -19.98 -3.77
CA ALA A 644 27.72 -19.99 -2.39
C ALA A 644 26.78 -20.82 -1.52
N LYS A 645 27.35 -21.72 -0.74
CA LYS A 645 26.62 -22.59 0.18
C LYS A 645 26.62 -22.00 1.58
N LEU A 646 25.43 -21.92 2.18
CA LEU A 646 25.24 -21.40 3.54
C LEU A 646 26.21 -22.08 4.52
N GLY A 647 27.02 -21.27 5.20
CA GLY A 647 27.93 -21.71 6.26
C GLY A 647 29.14 -22.53 5.79
N SER A 648 29.36 -22.73 4.49
CA SER A 648 30.50 -23.49 3.96
C SER A 648 31.59 -22.56 3.43
N CYS A 649 32.56 -22.24 4.27
CA CYS A 649 33.79 -21.55 3.88
C CYS A 649 34.70 -22.45 3.02
N SER A 650 34.72 -23.75 3.29
CA SER A 650 35.58 -24.72 2.58
C SER A 650 35.34 -24.77 1.08
N THR A 651 34.14 -24.39 0.63
CA THR A 651 33.76 -24.30 -0.79
C THR A 651 33.71 -22.88 -1.33
N TYR A 652 33.99 -21.88 -0.49
CA TYR A 652 33.97 -20.48 -0.86
C TYR A 652 35.27 -20.07 -1.55
N ASP A 653 35.10 -19.39 -2.68
CA ASP A 653 36.15 -18.76 -3.48
C ASP A 653 35.67 -17.36 -3.85
N SER A 654 36.34 -16.33 -3.34
CA SER A 654 35.95 -14.94 -3.55
C SER A 654 35.98 -14.53 -5.03
N ARG A 655 36.81 -15.16 -5.87
CA ARG A 655 36.85 -14.86 -7.31
C ARG A 655 35.63 -15.37 -8.06
N GLN A 656 34.97 -16.39 -7.52
CA GLN A 656 33.83 -17.04 -8.16
C GLN A 656 32.51 -16.67 -7.52
N HIS A 657 32.50 -16.31 -6.24
CA HIS A 657 31.28 -16.13 -5.47
C HIS A 657 30.96 -14.67 -5.16
N ASP A 658 31.96 -13.79 -4.97
CA ASP A 658 31.69 -12.41 -4.54
C ASP A 658 30.90 -11.65 -5.62
N VAL A 659 29.91 -10.88 -5.17
CA VAL A 659 29.19 -9.89 -6.00
C VAL A 659 29.38 -8.50 -5.40
N VAL A 660 29.56 -7.51 -6.28
CA VAL A 660 29.97 -6.16 -5.87
C VAL A 660 28.77 -5.23 -5.75
N SER A 661 28.70 -4.48 -4.65
CA SER A 661 27.63 -3.50 -4.41
C SER A 661 27.82 -2.22 -5.22
N PHE A 662 26.73 -1.50 -5.52
CA PHE A 662 26.82 -0.18 -6.15
C PHE A 662 27.61 0.83 -5.29
N LEU A 663 27.61 0.67 -3.95
CA LEU A 663 28.40 1.51 -3.04
C LEU A 663 29.90 1.27 -3.25
N LYS A 664 30.31 0.00 -3.37
CA LYS A 664 31.71 -0.34 -3.64
C LYS A 664 32.15 0.20 -5.01
N LEU A 665 31.30 0.04 -6.04
CA LEU A 665 31.55 0.61 -7.37
C LEU A 665 31.66 2.14 -7.35
N ALA A 666 30.80 2.83 -6.60
CA ALA A 666 30.86 4.28 -6.45
C ALA A 666 32.17 4.73 -5.77
N SER A 667 32.60 4.02 -4.72
CA SER A 667 33.87 4.25 -4.03
C SER A 667 35.06 4.08 -4.97
N GLU A 668 35.06 3.04 -5.80
CA GLU A 668 36.11 2.77 -6.79
C GLU A 668 36.21 3.84 -7.89
N GLN A 669 35.10 4.50 -8.22
CA GLN A 669 35.09 5.67 -9.12
C GLN A 669 35.49 6.99 -8.41
N GLY A 670 35.78 6.95 -7.11
CA GLY A 670 36.18 8.08 -6.29
C GLY A 670 35.03 8.97 -5.81
N ARG A 671 33.79 8.48 -5.86
CA ARG A 671 32.64 9.12 -5.22
C ARG A 671 32.71 8.90 -3.71
N ALA A 672 32.14 9.81 -2.93
CA ALA A 672 32.03 9.59 -1.48
C ALA A 672 30.97 8.53 -1.21
N THR A 673 31.16 7.70 -0.18
CA THR A 673 30.21 6.63 0.13
C THR A 673 29.87 6.56 1.60
N GLY A 674 28.61 6.25 1.89
CA GLY A 674 28.11 6.17 3.25
C GLY A 674 27.18 4.99 3.51
N VAL A 675 27.22 4.49 4.75
CA VAL A 675 26.23 3.57 5.31
C VAL A 675 25.80 4.10 6.67
N VAL A 676 24.49 4.29 6.85
CA VAL A 676 23.86 4.74 8.09
C VAL A 676 22.77 3.76 8.46
N THR A 677 22.77 3.28 9.70
CA THR A 677 21.75 2.31 10.16
C THR A 677 21.46 2.43 11.65
N THR A 678 20.24 2.09 12.06
CA THR A 678 19.89 1.86 13.47
C THR A 678 20.19 0.42 13.94
N SER A 679 20.54 -0.49 13.05
CA SER A 679 21.05 -1.82 13.40
C SER A 679 22.56 -1.79 13.65
N ARG A 680 23.17 -2.95 13.89
CA ARG A 680 24.63 -3.10 13.85
C ARG A 680 25.16 -2.84 12.45
N LEU A 681 26.31 -2.17 12.31
CA LEU A 681 26.99 -2.08 11.00
C LEU A 681 27.36 -3.46 10.42
N THR A 682 27.53 -4.48 11.27
CA THR A 682 27.73 -5.88 10.88
C THR A 682 26.43 -6.64 10.63
N GLY A 683 25.28 -5.97 10.67
CA GLY A 683 23.97 -6.51 10.37
C GLY A 683 23.84 -6.95 8.91
N ALA A 684 22.80 -7.71 8.61
CA ALA A 684 22.63 -8.32 7.29
C ALA A 684 22.38 -7.31 6.16
N THR A 685 21.67 -6.22 6.47
CA THR A 685 21.31 -5.16 5.53
C THR A 685 22.50 -4.27 5.15
N PRO A 686 23.33 -3.76 6.08
CA PRO A 686 24.50 -2.95 5.75
C PRO A 686 25.69 -3.78 5.24
N ALA A 687 25.85 -5.04 5.67
CA ALA A 687 27.03 -5.84 5.39
C ALA A 687 27.36 -6.02 3.89
N PRO A 688 26.41 -6.37 2.98
CA PRO A 688 26.72 -6.52 1.56
C PRO A 688 27.19 -5.23 0.88
N ALA A 689 27.12 -4.06 1.53
CA ALA A 689 27.79 -2.86 1.03
C ALA A 689 29.32 -3.05 0.90
N PHE A 690 29.94 -3.85 1.76
CA PHE A 690 31.40 -4.00 1.86
C PHE A 690 31.91 -5.44 2.10
N ALA A 691 31.04 -6.39 2.46
CA ALA A 691 31.41 -7.76 2.82
C ALA A 691 30.72 -8.81 1.93
N SER A 692 31.42 -9.94 1.76
CA SER A 692 30.91 -11.15 1.14
C SER A 692 31.05 -12.29 2.14
N CYS A 693 29.96 -12.94 2.50
CA CYS A 693 29.94 -13.95 3.54
C CYS A 693 28.90 -15.03 3.25
N VAL A 694 29.33 -16.29 3.39
CA VAL A 694 28.46 -17.47 3.29
C VAL A 694 27.49 -17.62 4.47
N SER A 695 27.59 -16.79 5.51
CA SER A 695 26.65 -16.77 6.63
C SER A 695 26.57 -15.37 7.25
N ARG A 696 25.37 -14.77 7.27
CA ARG A 696 25.09 -13.51 7.98
C ARG A 696 25.36 -13.58 9.49
N ARG A 697 25.56 -14.78 10.04
CA ARG A 697 25.84 -14.99 11.46
C ARG A 697 27.26 -14.61 11.83
N TRP A 698 28.20 -14.62 10.87
CA TRP A 698 29.63 -14.42 11.11
C TRP A 698 29.98 -12.92 11.25
N GLN A 699 29.32 -12.23 12.18
CA GLN A 699 29.50 -10.78 12.38
C GLN A 699 30.89 -10.45 12.92
N ASP A 700 31.40 -11.27 13.84
CA ASP A 700 32.79 -11.28 14.28
C ASP A 700 33.41 -12.69 14.19
N ASP A 701 34.69 -12.80 14.55
CA ASP A 701 35.44 -14.06 14.56
C ASP A 701 34.88 -15.08 15.55
N THR A 702 34.35 -14.64 16.70
CA THR A 702 33.74 -15.54 17.69
C THR A 702 32.44 -16.14 17.15
N ASP A 703 31.57 -15.35 16.54
CA ASP A 703 30.31 -15.84 15.98
C ASP A 703 30.58 -16.85 14.85
N ARG A 704 31.57 -16.56 14.00
CA ARG A 704 32.04 -17.48 12.96
C ARG A 704 32.53 -18.80 13.54
N ASP A 705 33.45 -18.73 14.49
CA ASP A 705 34.08 -19.92 15.06
C ASP A 705 33.06 -20.78 15.84
N THR A 706 32.01 -20.17 16.39
CA THR A 706 30.95 -20.84 17.17
C THR A 706 29.66 -21.15 16.42
N ASP A 707 29.61 -20.91 15.10
CA ASP A 707 28.42 -21.18 14.28
C ASP A 707 28.16 -22.69 14.18
N SER A 708 27.29 -23.20 15.04
CA SER A 708 26.90 -24.62 15.11
C SER A 708 26.03 -25.09 13.94
N SER A 709 25.60 -24.17 13.07
CA SER A 709 24.85 -24.53 11.87
C SER A 709 25.70 -24.83 10.64
N SER A 710 27.00 -24.53 10.73
CA SER A 710 27.97 -24.81 9.67
C SER A 710 28.47 -26.25 9.79
N GLU A 711 28.55 -26.95 8.66
CA GLU A 711 29.13 -28.30 8.57
C GLU A 711 30.67 -28.28 8.55
N ASP A 712 31.29 -27.12 8.31
CA ASP A 712 32.75 -26.96 8.31
C ASP A 712 33.34 -27.08 9.73
N THR A 713 34.62 -27.44 9.84
CA THR A 713 35.35 -27.33 11.10
C THR A 713 35.64 -25.87 11.46
N VAL A 714 36.04 -25.61 12.71
CA VAL A 714 36.44 -24.26 13.14
C VAL A 714 37.61 -23.75 12.29
N GLU A 715 38.57 -24.61 11.97
CA GLU A 715 39.74 -24.30 11.15
C GLU A 715 39.33 -23.92 9.73
N GLN A 716 38.44 -24.68 9.11
CA GLN A 716 37.90 -24.38 7.78
C GLN A 716 37.12 -23.07 7.78
N ARG A 717 36.31 -22.81 8.82
CA ARG A 717 35.61 -21.51 8.94
C ARG A 717 36.58 -20.34 9.03
N ARG A 718 37.72 -20.51 9.71
CA ARG A 718 38.73 -19.45 9.88
C ARG A 718 39.39 -18.99 8.57
N ASP A 719 39.31 -19.79 7.51
CA ASP A 719 39.78 -19.39 6.17
C ASP A 719 38.94 -18.24 5.57
N CYS A 720 37.73 -18.01 6.09
CA CYS A 720 36.85 -16.91 5.68
C CYS A 720 36.86 -15.79 6.72
N PRO A 721 37.10 -14.53 6.32
CA PRO A 721 37.07 -13.41 7.25
C PRO A 721 35.64 -13.09 7.72
N ASP A 722 35.50 -12.72 8.99
CA ASP A 722 34.23 -12.22 9.55
C ASP A 722 33.84 -10.84 8.99
N ILE A 723 32.55 -10.50 9.10
CA ILE A 723 31.98 -9.29 8.51
C ILE A 723 32.63 -8.01 9.08
N ALA A 724 32.89 -7.94 10.39
CA ALA A 724 33.54 -6.77 11.00
C ALA A 724 34.96 -6.55 10.44
N THR A 725 35.73 -7.62 10.29
CA THR A 725 37.05 -7.57 9.64
C THR A 725 36.94 -7.08 8.20
N GLN A 726 36.00 -7.63 7.42
CA GLN A 726 35.76 -7.20 6.03
C GLN A 726 35.35 -5.72 5.93
N MET A 727 34.52 -5.22 6.86
CA MET A 727 34.16 -3.80 6.91
C MET A 727 35.39 -2.90 7.01
N VAL A 728 36.33 -3.24 7.89
CA VAL A 728 37.54 -2.45 8.09
C VAL A 728 38.52 -2.60 6.93
N ASP A 729 38.74 -3.83 6.46
CA ASP A 729 39.78 -4.11 5.46
C ASP A 729 39.33 -3.83 4.03
N ARG A 730 38.13 -4.29 3.65
CA ARG A 730 37.56 -4.10 2.29
C ARG A 730 36.78 -2.78 2.17
N GLY A 731 36.21 -2.30 3.28
CA GLY A 731 35.44 -1.05 3.36
C GLY A 731 36.27 0.19 3.71
N VAL A 732 37.61 0.11 3.74
CA VAL A 732 38.49 1.24 4.13
C VAL A 732 38.28 2.54 3.32
N ASN A 733 37.76 2.45 2.11
CA ASN A 733 37.48 3.62 1.25
C ASN A 733 36.08 4.22 1.46
N PHE A 734 35.26 3.68 2.36
CA PHE A 734 34.00 4.30 2.73
C PHE A 734 34.26 5.59 3.52
N THR A 735 33.55 6.65 3.15
CA THR A 735 33.71 7.98 3.75
C THR A 735 33.02 8.05 5.10
N VAL A 736 31.82 7.47 5.22
CA VAL A 736 31.04 7.51 6.45
C VAL A 736 30.40 6.16 6.75
N LEU A 737 30.65 5.60 7.92
CA LEU A 737 29.98 4.39 8.42
C LEU A 737 29.40 4.71 9.79
N MET A 738 28.08 4.65 9.95
CA MET A 738 27.40 4.98 11.21
C MET A 738 26.36 3.92 11.59
N GLY A 739 26.41 3.45 12.82
CA GLY A 739 25.38 2.60 13.40
C GLY A 739 25.78 1.99 14.74
N GLY A 740 25.20 0.85 15.07
CA GLY A 740 25.52 0.09 16.27
C GLY A 740 26.64 -0.96 16.08
N GLY A 741 26.85 -1.77 17.11
CA GLY A 741 27.65 -3.01 17.03
C GLY A 741 29.06 -2.94 17.55
N ARG A 742 29.39 -1.94 18.39
CA ARG A 742 30.74 -1.71 18.91
C ARG A 742 31.42 -2.95 19.48
N LEU A 743 30.68 -3.85 20.13
CA LEU A 743 31.25 -5.06 20.72
C LEU A 743 31.91 -5.98 19.68
N LYS A 744 31.38 -6.02 18.45
CA LYS A 744 31.89 -6.83 17.33
C LYS A 744 33.25 -6.36 16.80
N PHE A 745 33.68 -5.16 17.18
CA PHE A 745 34.94 -4.55 16.76
C PHE A 745 36.03 -4.60 17.83
N LEU A 746 35.69 -4.99 19.06
CA LEU A 746 36.59 -4.95 20.21
C LEU A 746 36.95 -6.37 20.69
N PRO A 747 38.20 -6.61 21.11
CA PRO A 747 38.62 -7.89 21.69
C PRO A 747 38.11 -8.06 23.12
N LYS A 748 37.99 -9.32 23.58
CA LYS A 748 37.48 -9.68 24.92
C LYS A 748 38.23 -9.03 26.10
N ASN A 749 39.48 -8.63 25.90
CA ASN A 749 40.27 -7.94 26.92
C ASN A 749 40.02 -6.42 26.96
N VAL A 750 39.34 -5.83 25.97
CA VAL A 750 38.99 -4.40 25.92
C VAL A 750 37.55 -4.21 26.42
N THR A 751 37.36 -3.20 27.26
CA THR A 751 36.05 -2.81 27.79
C THR A 751 35.52 -1.55 27.13
N THR A 752 34.20 -1.43 27.04
CA THR A 752 33.49 -0.23 26.60
C THR A 752 32.25 0.03 27.45
N VAL A 753 31.73 1.25 27.46
CA VAL A 753 30.56 1.65 28.24
C VAL A 753 29.36 1.82 27.31
N ASP A 754 28.25 1.19 27.67
CA ASP A 754 26.95 1.52 27.10
C ASP A 754 26.47 2.85 27.68
N GLN A 755 26.46 3.90 26.87
CA GLN A 755 26.10 5.26 27.30
C GLN A 755 24.64 5.35 27.75
N VAL A 756 23.76 4.48 27.27
CA VAL A 756 22.34 4.47 27.63
C VAL A 756 22.15 3.92 29.05
N THR A 757 22.81 2.80 29.39
CA THR A 757 22.64 2.14 30.68
C THR A 757 23.72 2.46 31.71
N GLY A 758 24.83 3.08 31.29
CA GLY A 758 26.03 3.30 32.11
C GLY A 758 26.82 2.02 32.43
N ARG A 759 26.41 0.86 31.89
CA ARG A 759 27.05 -0.43 32.19
C ARG A 759 28.29 -0.65 31.34
N THR A 760 29.29 -1.29 31.93
CA THR A 760 30.53 -1.67 31.25
C THR A 760 30.39 -3.07 30.64
N TYR A 761 30.80 -3.21 29.39
CA TYR A 761 30.82 -4.46 28.62
C TYR A 761 32.22 -4.75 28.10
N ARG A 762 32.48 -6.02 27.73
CA ARG A 762 33.71 -6.45 27.07
C ARG A 762 33.44 -6.70 25.59
N GLY A 763 34.43 -6.44 24.76
CA GLY A 763 34.39 -6.81 23.34
C GLY A 763 34.15 -8.31 23.14
N THR A 764 33.66 -8.69 21.97
CA THR A 764 33.33 -10.10 21.68
C THR A 764 34.41 -10.82 20.89
N ARG A 765 35.37 -10.12 20.28
CA ARG A 765 36.40 -10.74 19.44
C ARG A 765 37.37 -11.62 20.24
N SER A 766 37.68 -12.80 19.72
CA SER A 766 38.54 -13.81 20.34
C SER A 766 39.96 -13.84 19.77
N ASP A 767 40.18 -13.25 18.61
CA ASP A 767 41.47 -13.12 17.91
C ASP A 767 42.42 -12.06 18.50
N GLY A 768 41.96 -11.28 19.49
CA GLY A 768 42.75 -10.23 20.13
C GLY A 768 42.89 -8.95 19.31
N VAL A 769 42.21 -8.83 18.15
CA VAL A 769 42.31 -7.67 17.26
C VAL A 769 41.33 -6.58 17.67
N ASN A 770 41.82 -5.34 17.82
CA ASN A 770 40.97 -4.15 17.94
C ASN A 770 40.76 -3.52 16.56
N LEU A 771 39.58 -3.73 15.99
CA LEU A 771 39.27 -3.28 14.64
C LEU A 771 39.05 -1.77 14.54
N VAL A 772 38.69 -1.08 15.62
CA VAL A 772 38.62 0.39 15.65
C VAL A 772 40.01 0.99 15.48
N GLU A 773 41.01 0.47 16.21
CA GLU A 773 42.40 0.94 16.10
C GLU A 773 43.03 0.54 14.76
N ARG A 774 42.68 -0.65 14.24
CA ARG A 774 43.07 -1.06 12.88
C ARG A 774 42.52 -0.10 11.83
N TRP A 775 41.23 0.27 11.92
CA TRP A 775 40.62 1.22 11.00
C TRP A 775 41.31 2.58 11.03
N LYS A 776 41.57 3.14 12.24
CA LYS A 776 42.32 4.40 12.39
C LYS A 776 43.70 4.32 11.75
N THR A 777 44.40 3.21 11.98
CA THR A 777 45.73 2.95 11.40
C THR A 777 45.69 2.94 9.87
N LEU A 778 44.72 2.22 9.29
CA LEU A 778 44.54 2.16 7.84
C LEU A 778 44.22 3.54 7.25
N GLN A 779 43.31 4.31 7.85
CA GLN A 779 43.02 5.67 7.37
C GLN A 779 44.25 6.58 7.42
N GLY A 780 45.07 6.46 8.48
CA GLY A 780 46.34 7.18 8.60
C GLY A 780 47.35 6.82 7.51
N GLN A 781 47.42 5.54 7.12
CA GLN A 781 48.26 5.08 6.00
C GLN A 781 47.82 5.68 4.66
N PHE A 782 46.54 5.96 4.49
CA PHE A 782 46.00 6.69 3.33
C PHE A 782 46.07 8.22 3.47
N GLY A 783 46.67 8.74 4.56
CA GLY A 783 46.81 10.19 4.80
C GLY A 783 45.48 10.91 5.08
N ARG A 784 44.44 10.19 5.52
CA ARG A 784 43.10 10.75 5.74
C ARG A 784 42.89 11.19 7.19
N ARG A 785 42.18 12.30 7.37
CA ARG A 785 41.71 12.77 8.68
C ARG A 785 40.51 11.93 9.09
N ALA A 786 40.76 10.93 9.91
CA ALA A 786 39.76 9.99 10.41
C ALA A 786 39.20 10.40 11.77
N GLN A 787 37.89 10.32 11.94
CA GLN A 787 37.21 10.56 13.21
C GLN A 787 36.39 9.34 13.61
N TYR A 788 36.67 8.83 14.82
CA TYR A 788 35.87 7.78 15.45
C TYR A 788 34.89 8.41 16.44
N VAL A 789 33.64 7.95 16.40
CA VAL A 789 32.49 8.58 17.07
C VAL A 789 31.79 7.54 17.93
N GLU A 790 31.62 7.83 19.21
CA GLU A 790 30.99 6.92 20.18
C GLU A 790 29.67 7.45 20.72
N THR A 791 29.45 8.77 20.65
CA THR A 791 28.31 9.43 21.25
C THR A 791 27.62 10.45 20.31
N ALA A 792 26.37 10.81 20.63
CA ALA A 792 25.65 11.89 19.96
C ALA A 792 26.36 13.25 20.04
N ASP A 793 27.05 13.54 21.15
CA ASP A 793 27.85 14.77 21.27
C ASP A 793 29.09 14.73 20.36
N ASP A 794 29.77 13.58 20.29
CA ASP A 794 30.87 13.38 19.35
C ASP A 794 30.39 13.58 17.91
N LEU A 795 29.23 13.01 17.55
CA LEU A 795 28.62 13.16 16.24
C LEU A 795 28.34 14.63 15.90
N ARG A 796 27.76 15.37 16.85
CA ARG A 796 27.50 16.82 16.70
C ARG A 796 28.80 17.63 16.54
N SER A 797 29.87 17.20 17.22
CA SER A 797 31.15 17.90 17.21
C SER A 797 31.94 17.77 15.90
N ILE A 798 31.58 16.81 15.03
CA ILE A 798 32.23 16.61 13.72
C ILE A 798 32.14 17.91 12.92
N GLN A 799 33.32 18.42 12.56
CA GLN A 799 33.51 19.54 11.65
C GLN A 799 33.60 18.99 10.21
N PRO A 800 32.54 19.11 9.38
CA PRO A 800 32.51 18.42 8.08
C PRO A 800 33.70 18.78 7.20
N ASP A 801 34.13 20.04 7.13
CA ASP A 801 35.27 20.48 6.30
C ASP A 801 36.62 19.89 6.73
N ASN A 802 36.71 19.39 7.96
CA ASN A 802 37.95 18.93 8.57
C ASN A 802 38.05 17.42 8.76
N VAL A 803 37.14 16.65 8.12
CA VAL A 803 37.13 15.19 8.20
C VAL A 803 37.02 14.56 6.81
N ASP A 804 37.78 13.49 6.61
CA ASP A 804 37.83 12.72 5.36
C ASP A 804 37.21 11.34 5.53
N SER A 805 37.17 10.80 6.76
CA SER A 805 36.53 9.51 7.06
C SER A 805 35.94 9.47 8.47
N VAL A 806 34.73 8.95 8.60
CA VAL A 806 34.01 8.84 9.88
C VAL A 806 33.57 7.40 10.12
N LEU A 807 33.89 6.87 11.30
CA LEU A 807 33.33 5.62 11.82
C LEU A 807 32.59 5.93 13.13
N ALA A 808 31.27 5.78 13.14
CA ALA A 808 30.44 5.94 14.31
C ALA A 808 29.85 4.60 14.75
N LEU A 809 30.24 4.15 15.95
CA LEU A 809 29.71 2.97 16.61
C LEU A 809 28.98 3.43 17.88
N THR A 810 27.82 4.03 17.71
CA THR A 810 27.14 4.81 18.77
C THR A 810 26.43 3.93 19.80
N SER A 811 26.25 2.63 19.51
CA SER A 811 25.70 1.65 20.45
C SER A 811 26.57 0.39 20.53
N ILE A 812 26.51 -0.31 21.66
CA ILE A 812 27.25 -1.56 21.87
C ILE A 812 26.71 -2.72 21.02
N ALA A 813 25.41 -2.70 20.72
CA ALA A 813 24.69 -3.66 19.90
C ALA A 813 23.87 -2.88 18.85
N ASP A 814 22.67 -3.33 18.49
CA ASP A 814 21.73 -2.50 17.73
C ASP A 814 21.37 -1.23 18.55
N MET A 815 21.10 -0.11 17.87
CA MET A 815 20.72 1.14 18.54
C MET A 815 19.38 0.99 19.29
N GLN A 816 19.11 1.91 20.21
CA GLN A 816 17.83 1.99 20.91
C GLN A 816 16.70 2.29 19.94
N TYR A 817 15.53 1.72 20.21
CA TYR A 817 14.31 2.11 19.50
C TYR A 817 14.04 3.60 19.72
N HIS A 818 13.71 4.32 18.66
CA HIS A 818 13.36 5.72 18.60
C HIS A 818 12.37 6.12 19.70
N VAL A 819 11.27 5.39 19.86
CA VAL A 819 10.27 5.72 20.90
C VAL A 819 10.84 5.66 22.32
N ILE A 820 11.78 4.75 22.57
CA ILE A 820 12.46 4.65 23.88
C ILE A 820 13.48 5.78 24.00
N ASN A 821 14.24 6.05 22.93
CA ASN A 821 15.29 7.05 22.89
C ASN A 821 14.73 8.47 23.15
N ILE A 822 13.64 8.87 22.47
CA ILE A 822 13.03 10.19 22.63
C ILE A 822 12.35 10.39 23.99
N ASN A 823 11.93 9.29 24.63
CA ASN A 823 11.33 9.30 25.96
C ASN A 823 12.33 9.04 27.10
N SER A 824 13.62 8.83 26.78
CA SER A 824 14.67 8.69 27.78
C SER A 824 14.90 10.01 28.52
N SER A 825 15.01 9.94 29.85
CA SER A 825 15.40 11.06 30.72
C SER A 825 16.92 11.22 30.85
N GLY A 826 17.70 10.25 30.36
CA GLY A 826 19.17 10.23 30.44
C GLY A 826 19.81 10.53 29.09
N TYR A 827 20.96 9.88 28.84
CA TYR A 827 21.63 9.94 27.55
C TYR A 827 20.71 9.47 26.41
N ARG A 828 20.82 10.13 25.25
CA ARG A 828 20.13 9.78 24.02
C ARG A 828 21.15 9.51 22.92
N GLU A 829 21.00 8.37 22.28
CA GLU A 829 21.74 8.06 21.05
C GLU A 829 21.27 9.03 19.93
N PRO A 830 22.09 9.31 18.91
CA PRO A 830 21.65 10.16 17.80
C PRO A 830 20.49 9.50 17.04
N SER A 831 19.54 10.31 16.56
CA SER A 831 18.45 9.80 15.73
C SER A 831 18.96 9.40 14.32
N LEU A 832 18.16 8.61 13.60
CA LEU A 832 18.46 8.28 12.20
C LEU A 832 18.53 9.55 11.32
N ALA A 833 17.69 10.54 11.61
CA ALA A 833 17.74 11.86 10.96
C ALA A 833 19.04 12.62 11.28
N ASP A 834 19.51 12.62 12.53
CA ASP A 834 20.78 13.25 12.92
C ASP A 834 21.97 12.62 12.20
N MET A 835 22.02 11.28 12.15
CA MET A 835 23.07 10.54 11.45
C MET A 835 23.03 10.79 9.94
N THR A 836 21.83 10.80 9.35
CA THR A 836 21.64 11.11 7.92
C THR A 836 22.10 12.52 7.58
N LYS A 837 21.68 13.51 8.37
CA LYS A 837 22.10 14.90 8.24
C LYS A 837 23.62 15.04 8.27
N LYS A 838 24.26 14.52 9.32
CA LYS A 838 25.71 14.65 9.48
C LYS A 838 26.46 13.92 8.37
N THR A 839 25.94 12.79 7.91
CA THR A 839 26.50 12.07 6.76
C THR A 839 26.44 12.92 5.49
N LEU A 840 25.30 13.54 5.19
CA LEU A 840 25.16 14.40 4.02
C LEU A 840 26.06 15.65 4.08
N GLU A 841 26.24 16.26 5.26
CA GLU A 841 27.23 17.34 5.45
C GLU A 841 28.66 16.91 5.08
N VAL A 842 29.00 15.62 5.25
CA VAL A 842 30.31 15.08 4.89
C VAL A 842 30.38 14.64 3.42
N LEU A 843 29.36 13.96 2.90
CA LEU A 843 29.39 13.35 1.56
C LEU A 843 29.25 14.39 0.43
N THR A 844 28.42 15.41 0.63
CA THR A 844 28.10 16.43 -0.40
C THR A 844 29.31 17.25 -0.85
N LYS A 845 30.38 17.28 -0.04
CA LYS A 845 31.66 17.94 -0.37
C LYS A 845 32.40 17.28 -1.52
N ASN A 846 32.14 16.01 -1.84
CA ASN A 846 32.84 15.35 -2.94
C ASN A 846 32.28 15.84 -4.29
N PRO A 847 33.09 16.50 -5.15
CA PRO A 847 32.61 17.05 -6.41
C PRO A 847 32.17 15.96 -7.40
N LYS A 848 32.65 14.72 -7.25
CA LYS A 848 32.19 13.56 -8.03
C LYS A 848 30.83 13.03 -7.56
N GLY A 849 30.25 13.60 -6.49
CA GLY A 849 29.00 13.13 -5.88
C GLY A 849 29.21 11.95 -4.94
N PHE A 850 28.11 11.33 -4.53
CA PHE A 850 28.12 10.29 -3.50
C PHE A 850 27.07 9.18 -3.70
N ALA A 851 27.28 8.06 -3.02
CA ALA A 851 26.30 6.99 -2.87
C ALA A 851 26.11 6.65 -1.39
N LEU A 852 24.86 6.61 -0.93
CA LEU A 852 24.50 6.45 0.48
C LEU A 852 23.43 5.37 0.66
N LEU A 853 23.64 4.47 1.62
CA LEU A 853 22.60 3.60 2.17
C LEU A 853 22.16 4.13 3.55
N VAL A 854 20.86 4.28 3.76
CA VAL A 854 20.26 4.61 5.06
C VAL A 854 19.23 3.54 5.43
N GLU A 855 19.34 2.96 6.61
CA GLU A 855 18.50 1.84 7.04
C GLU A 855 17.74 2.15 8.34
N GLY A 856 16.42 1.97 8.29
CA GLY A 856 15.55 1.88 9.47
C GLY A 856 15.52 0.46 10.04
N GLY A 857 16.67 -0.08 10.46
CA GLY A 857 16.86 -1.52 10.74
C GLY A 857 16.10 -2.07 11.95
N ARG A 858 15.62 -1.17 12.82
CA ARG A 858 14.86 -1.54 14.02
C ARG A 858 13.36 -1.77 13.75
N ILE A 859 12.85 -1.45 12.56
CA ILE A 859 11.45 -1.71 12.18
C ILE A 859 11.17 -3.22 12.29
N ASP A 860 11.96 -4.03 11.59
CA ASP A 860 11.97 -5.50 11.64
C ASP A 860 12.00 -6.03 13.08
N ASN A 861 12.95 -5.56 13.89
CA ASN A 861 13.11 -6.08 15.24
C ASN A 861 11.87 -5.80 16.12
N GLY A 862 11.16 -4.70 15.85
CA GLY A 862 9.89 -4.37 16.48
C GLY A 862 8.82 -5.40 16.13
N HIS A 863 8.72 -5.75 14.85
CA HIS A 863 7.78 -6.75 14.34
C HIS A 863 8.07 -8.16 14.85
N HIS A 864 9.34 -8.60 14.82
CA HIS A 864 9.80 -9.87 15.39
C HIS A 864 9.38 -10.06 16.86
N GLY A 865 9.36 -8.97 17.63
CA GLY A 865 8.90 -8.97 19.02
C GLY A 865 7.37 -8.93 19.20
N ASN A 866 6.58 -8.86 18.13
CA ASN A 866 5.19 -8.44 18.09
C ASN A 866 4.96 -7.09 18.81
N ARG A 867 5.91 -6.17 18.76
CA ARG A 867 5.86 -4.86 19.43
C ARG A 867 5.57 -3.78 18.39
N ALA A 868 4.34 -3.75 17.89
CA ALA A 868 3.92 -2.83 16.83
C ALA A 868 4.22 -1.36 17.18
N GLN A 869 4.09 -0.95 18.44
CA GLN A 869 4.42 0.41 18.84
C GLN A 869 5.91 0.74 18.63
N ARG A 870 6.83 -0.21 18.81
CA ARG A 870 8.24 0.02 18.50
C ARG A 870 8.44 0.12 16.99
N ALA A 871 7.93 -0.85 16.23
CA ALA A 871 8.06 -0.87 14.78
C ALA A 871 7.54 0.42 14.11
N LEU A 872 6.32 0.86 14.46
CA LEU A 872 5.71 2.02 13.81
C LEU A 872 6.38 3.35 14.18
N TYR A 873 6.95 3.50 15.39
CA TYR A 873 7.75 4.68 15.72
C TYR A 873 9.10 4.68 14.99
N GLU A 874 9.69 3.51 14.67
CA GLU A 874 10.85 3.45 13.78
C GLU A 874 10.49 3.91 12.36
N VAL A 875 9.29 3.59 11.86
CA VAL A 875 8.81 4.10 10.55
C VAL A 875 8.74 5.63 10.56
N VAL A 876 8.25 6.23 11.65
CA VAL A 876 8.23 7.70 11.79
C VAL A 876 9.64 8.29 11.78
N ALA A 877 10.58 7.68 12.51
CA ALA A 877 11.98 8.12 12.53
C ALA A 877 12.69 7.95 11.18
N PHE A 878 12.36 6.88 10.45
CA PHE A 878 12.84 6.62 9.10
C PHE A 878 12.31 7.66 8.10
N ASP A 879 11.03 8.00 8.21
CA ASP A 879 10.40 9.05 7.42
C ASP A 879 11.03 10.45 7.67
N GLU A 880 11.38 10.76 8.92
CA GLU A 880 12.12 11.98 9.27
C GLU A 880 13.52 12.03 8.64
N ALA A 881 14.21 10.88 8.54
CA ALA A 881 15.50 10.79 7.86
C ALA A 881 15.38 11.00 6.35
N ILE A 882 14.31 10.47 5.73
CA ILE A 882 14.01 10.69 4.31
C ILE A 882 13.71 12.17 4.05
N GLN A 883 12.87 12.79 4.88
CA GLN A 883 12.57 14.22 4.81
C GLN A 883 13.84 15.06 4.92
N THR A 884 14.74 14.71 5.86
CA THR A 884 16.04 15.37 6.02
C THR A 884 16.87 15.30 4.74
N ALA A 885 16.95 14.14 4.09
CA ALA A 885 17.69 14.00 2.84
C ALA A 885 17.08 14.80 1.69
N MET A 886 15.74 14.83 1.58
CA MET A 886 15.04 15.64 0.58
C MET A 886 15.31 17.14 0.73
N GLU A 887 15.46 17.62 1.96
CA GLU A 887 15.76 19.03 2.25
C GLU A 887 17.24 19.40 1.96
N MET A 888 18.13 18.41 2.00
CA MET A 888 19.57 18.62 1.87
C MET A 888 20.14 18.29 0.49
N THR A 889 19.32 17.82 -0.45
CA THR A 889 19.77 17.40 -1.78
C THR A 889 18.86 17.95 -2.89
N SER A 890 19.41 18.15 -4.09
CA SER A 890 18.61 18.59 -5.25
C SER A 890 17.97 17.40 -5.94
N ILE A 891 16.68 17.52 -6.27
CA ILE A 891 15.99 16.55 -7.13
C ILE A 891 16.61 16.47 -8.54
N GLU A 892 17.35 17.49 -8.97
CA GLU A 892 17.92 17.57 -10.33
C GLU A 892 19.13 16.66 -10.52
N ASP A 893 19.85 16.36 -9.44
CA ASP A 893 21.11 15.61 -9.48
C ASP A 893 21.17 14.41 -8.52
N THR A 894 20.17 14.26 -7.65
CA THR A 894 20.13 13.22 -6.61
C THR A 894 18.96 12.26 -6.84
N LEU A 895 19.28 11.00 -7.08
CA LEU A 895 18.31 9.90 -7.06
C LEU A 895 18.09 9.47 -5.61
N ILE A 896 16.85 9.58 -5.13
CA ILE A 896 16.44 9.01 -3.83
C ILE A 896 15.47 7.86 -4.11
N VAL A 897 15.79 6.69 -3.56
CA VAL A 897 14.95 5.47 -3.64
C VAL A 897 14.61 5.03 -2.22
N VAL A 898 13.34 4.77 -1.95
CA VAL A 898 12.83 4.24 -0.68
C VAL A 898 12.18 2.90 -0.95
N SER A 899 12.56 1.86 -0.22
CA SER A 899 11.94 0.54 -0.31
C SER A 899 12.10 -0.23 1.01
N ALA A 900 11.71 -1.50 0.99
CA ALA A 900 11.96 -2.46 2.04
C ALA A 900 12.72 -3.66 1.47
N ASP A 901 13.33 -4.42 2.36
CA ASP A 901 13.99 -5.67 2.01
C ASP A 901 12.98 -6.84 1.97
N HIS A 902 12.01 -6.85 2.89
CA HIS A 902 10.86 -7.75 2.94
C HIS A 902 9.74 -7.15 3.80
N SER A 903 8.67 -7.92 4.01
CA SER A 903 7.54 -7.57 4.87
C SER A 903 7.51 -8.41 6.16
N HIS A 904 6.45 -8.30 6.93
CA HIS A 904 6.12 -9.08 8.14
C HIS A 904 4.69 -9.55 8.08
N VAL A 905 4.35 -10.58 8.88
CA VAL A 905 2.95 -11.04 9.02
C VAL A 905 2.12 -10.09 9.88
N PHE A 906 2.37 -8.79 9.75
CA PHE A 906 1.71 -7.70 10.44
C PHE A 906 0.47 -7.26 9.66
N THR A 907 -0.66 -7.16 10.35
CA THR A 907 -1.94 -6.82 9.75
C THR A 907 -2.56 -5.62 10.45
N ILE A 908 -3.12 -4.68 9.69
CA ILE A 908 -4.04 -3.64 10.15
C ILE A 908 -5.41 -3.95 9.56
N GLY A 909 -6.45 -4.10 10.37
CA GLY A 909 -7.74 -4.51 9.83
C GLY A 909 -8.92 -4.27 10.76
N TYR A 910 -9.99 -5.04 10.52
CA TYR A 910 -11.28 -4.92 11.19
C TYR A 910 -11.99 -3.59 10.95
N TYR A 911 -13.29 -3.50 11.18
CA TYR A 911 -14.08 -2.29 10.85
C TYR A 911 -14.01 -1.19 11.91
N GLY A 912 -12.80 -0.78 12.29
CA GLY A 912 -12.58 0.29 13.25
C GLY A 912 -13.04 1.66 12.77
N ARG A 913 -13.54 2.48 13.69
CA ARG A 913 -13.93 3.88 13.41
C ARG A 913 -12.71 4.70 12.99
N ARG A 914 -12.89 5.63 12.04
CA ARG A 914 -11.83 6.54 11.61
C ARG A 914 -11.38 7.43 12.77
N GLY A 915 -10.07 7.60 12.91
CA GLY A 915 -9.47 8.36 14.01
C GLY A 915 -9.40 7.56 15.32
N GLN A 916 -9.71 6.26 15.34
CA GLN A 916 -9.32 5.41 16.46
C GLN A 916 -7.79 5.29 16.52
N PRO A 917 -7.17 5.14 17.70
CA PRO A 917 -5.73 4.92 17.79
C PRO A 917 -5.32 3.67 17.00
N VAL A 918 -4.37 3.79 16.07
CA VAL A 918 -3.95 2.65 15.22
C VAL A 918 -3.30 1.52 16.04
N LEU A 919 -2.70 1.87 17.16
CA LEU A 919 -2.13 0.96 18.15
C LEU A 919 -3.14 0.58 19.26
N GLY A 920 -4.41 0.95 19.11
CA GLY A 920 -5.45 0.77 20.12
C GLY A 920 -6.32 -0.47 19.89
N LYS A 921 -7.34 -0.56 20.74
CA LYS A 921 -8.44 -1.53 20.60
C LYS A 921 -9.46 -1.04 19.56
N VAL A 922 -10.06 -1.98 18.83
CA VAL A 922 -11.05 -1.65 17.80
C VAL A 922 -12.29 -1.04 18.43
N MET A 923 -12.70 0.12 17.90
CA MET A 923 -13.90 0.84 18.34
C MET A 923 -15.06 0.58 17.37
N SER A 924 -16.26 0.36 17.91
CA SER A 924 -17.47 0.27 17.10
C SER A 924 -17.78 1.61 16.43
N SER A 925 -18.26 1.56 15.19
CA SER A 925 -18.75 2.75 14.48
C SER A 925 -20.14 3.21 14.96
N GLU A 926 -20.82 2.40 15.80
CA GLU A 926 -22.14 2.71 16.36
C GLU A 926 -22.07 3.61 17.60
N GLU A 927 -23.10 4.44 17.80
CA GLU A 927 -23.28 5.26 18.99
C GLU A 927 -24.18 4.56 20.04
N PRO A 928 -23.86 4.63 21.34
CA PRO A 928 -22.70 5.31 21.93
C PRO A 928 -21.39 4.55 21.66
N LEU A 929 -20.29 5.29 21.52
CA LEU A 929 -18.93 4.76 21.36
C LEU A 929 -18.57 3.63 22.35
N ARG A 930 -18.20 2.46 21.83
CA ARG A 930 -17.78 1.28 22.60
C ARG A 930 -16.61 0.57 21.91
N TYR A 931 -15.89 -0.26 22.67
CA TYR A 931 -14.94 -1.21 22.09
C TYR A 931 -15.69 -2.41 21.51
N ALA A 932 -15.30 -2.82 20.30
CA ALA A 932 -15.90 -3.96 19.63
C ALA A 932 -15.47 -5.27 20.31
N THR A 933 -16.38 -6.26 20.31
CA THR A 933 -16.11 -7.62 20.77
C THR A 933 -16.23 -8.61 19.62
N ALA A 934 -15.41 -9.66 19.65
CA ALA A 934 -15.49 -10.75 18.69
C ALA A 934 -16.57 -11.77 19.09
N SER A 935 -16.71 -12.88 18.34
CA SER A 935 -17.74 -13.89 18.60
C SER A 935 -17.56 -14.64 19.93
N ASP A 936 -16.38 -14.55 20.54
CA ASP A 936 -16.07 -15.06 21.89
C ASP A 936 -16.34 -14.04 23.00
N GLY A 937 -16.89 -12.87 22.68
CA GLY A 937 -17.20 -11.81 23.63
C GLY A 937 -16.00 -10.98 24.10
N MET A 938 -14.79 -11.21 23.59
CA MET A 938 -13.58 -10.47 24.02
C MET A 938 -13.20 -9.35 23.05
N GLN A 939 -12.64 -8.26 23.57
CA GLN A 939 -12.11 -7.13 22.79
C GLN A 939 -10.84 -7.54 22.00
N TYR A 940 -10.47 -6.77 20.97
CA TYR A 940 -9.31 -7.05 20.12
C TYR A 940 -8.65 -5.75 19.59
N THR A 941 -7.38 -5.82 19.21
CA THR A 941 -6.57 -4.68 18.73
C THR A 941 -6.78 -4.42 17.25
N ALA A 942 -6.60 -3.16 16.82
CA ALA A 942 -6.68 -2.76 15.40
C ALA A 942 -5.57 -3.39 14.54
N VAL A 943 -4.44 -3.70 15.17
CA VAL A 943 -3.31 -4.40 14.55
C VAL A 943 -3.02 -5.72 15.25
N SER A 944 -2.49 -6.68 14.50
CA SER A 944 -2.13 -8.01 15.00
C SER A 944 -1.04 -8.65 14.13
N TYR A 945 -0.60 -9.84 14.52
CA TYR A 945 0.38 -10.62 13.75
C TYR A 945 -0.14 -12.03 13.44
N GLY A 946 0.33 -12.62 12.33
CA GLY A 946 0.06 -14.02 12.00
C GLY A 946 0.71 -15.00 13.00
N ASP A 947 1.96 -14.74 13.38
CA ASP A 947 2.72 -15.57 14.31
C ASP A 947 3.58 -14.71 15.27
N GLY A 948 4.19 -15.36 16.27
CA GLY A 948 5.19 -14.71 17.13
C GLY A 948 4.97 -14.84 18.64
N PRO A 949 5.73 -14.08 19.44
CA PRO A 949 5.73 -14.16 20.90
C PRO A 949 4.48 -13.55 21.57
N GLY A 950 3.58 -12.93 20.80
CA GLY A 950 2.28 -12.44 21.25
C GLY A 950 1.19 -13.51 21.34
N ALA A 951 1.45 -14.73 20.84
CA ALA A 951 0.47 -15.81 20.88
C ALA A 951 0.38 -16.47 22.26
N GLU A 952 -0.81 -16.94 22.59
CA GLU A 952 -1.08 -17.67 23.82
C GLU A 952 -0.89 -19.19 23.61
N VAL A 953 -0.18 -19.86 24.53
CA VAL A 953 0.10 -21.31 24.44
C VAL A 953 -0.80 -22.08 25.41
N GLY A 954 -1.56 -23.04 24.88
CA GLY A 954 -2.37 -23.98 25.69
C GLY A 954 -3.60 -23.35 26.36
N ARG A 955 -4.00 -22.14 25.96
CA ARG A 955 -5.16 -21.41 26.51
C ARG A 955 -5.84 -20.55 25.43
N PRO A 956 -7.09 -20.12 25.64
CA PRO A 956 -7.75 -19.15 24.76
C PRO A 956 -6.96 -17.84 24.67
N ARG A 957 -7.26 -17.03 23.66
CA ARG A 957 -6.64 -15.70 23.52
C ARG A 957 -6.91 -14.84 24.75
N ARG A 958 -5.95 -13.99 25.09
CA ARG A 958 -6.03 -13.08 26.24
C ARG A 958 -7.22 -12.13 26.12
N ASN A 959 -7.93 -11.93 27.23
CA ASN A 959 -8.89 -10.86 27.37
C ASN A 959 -8.16 -9.53 27.65
N ILE A 960 -8.33 -8.57 26.75
CA ILE A 960 -7.64 -7.27 26.76
C ILE A 960 -8.55 -6.11 27.19
N SER A 961 -9.70 -6.39 27.81
CA SER A 961 -10.65 -5.35 28.22
C SER A 961 -10.03 -4.29 29.14
N GLU A 962 -9.15 -4.70 30.05
CA GLU A 962 -8.42 -3.82 30.97
C GLU A 962 -7.08 -3.31 30.41
N ASP A 963 -6.66 -3.80 29.23
CA ASP A 963 -5.42 -3.36 28.61
C ASP A 963 -5.60 -1.99 27.94
N SER A 964 -4.51 -1.23 27.91
CA SER A 964 -4.31 -0.04 27.06
C SER A 964 -3.07 -0.26 26.19
N PRO A 965 -3.20 -1.00 25.07
CA PRO A 965 -2.07 -1.38 24.22
C PRO A 965 -1.21 -0.20 23.75
N GLU A 966 -1.84 0.95 23.51
CA GLU A 966 -1.20 2.17 23.04
C GLU A 966 -0.36 2.90 24.10
N SER A 967 -0.46 2.53 25.38
CA SER A 967 0.26 3.19 26.48
C SER A 967 1.58 2.52 26.87
N SER A 968 1.98 1.43 26.20
CA SER A 968 3.21 0.69 26.54
C SER A 968 4.02 0.26 25.32
N TYR A 969 5.24 0.80 25.21
CA TYR A 969 6.20 0.44 24.17
C TYR A 969 6.65 -1.04 24.23
N ASP A 970 6.27 -1.76 25.28
CA ASP A 970 6.57 -3.18 25.47
C ASP A 970 5.37 -4.09 25.25
N TYR A 971 4.19 -3.53 24.95
CA TYR A 971 3.00 -4.31 24.66
C TYR A 971 3.25 -5.26 23.49
N ARG A 972 2.97 -6.55 23.70
CA ARG A 972 3.02 -7.58 22.66
C ARG A 972 1.62 -7.75 22.10
N TYR A 973 1.48 -7.43 20.82
CA TYR A 973 0.22 -7.55 20.10
C TYR A 973 -0.08 -9.02 19.84
N PRO A 974 -1.37 -9.41 19.84
CA PRO A 974 -1.76 -10.80 19.73
C PRO A 974 -1.33 -11.40 18.39
N SER A 975 -0.97 -12.69 18.43
CA SER A 975 -0.69 -13.49 17.24
C SER A 975 -1.27 -14.90 17.36
N LEU A 976 -1.44 -15.58 16.23
CA LEU A 976 -2.15 -16.86 16.18
C LEU A 976 -1.20 -18.03 16.45
N VAL A 977 -0.04 -18.04 15.80
CA VAL A 977 0.91 -19.15 15.89
C VAL A 977 2.04 -18.81 16.87
N PRO A 978 2.21 -19.56 17.98
CA PRO A 978 3.23 -19.26 18.97
C PRO A 978 4.63 -19.54 18.47
N ARG A 979 5.47 -18.52 18.50
CA ARG A 979 6.90 -18.58 18.19
C ARG A 979 7.68 -17.67 19.13
N SER A 980 8.96 -17.94 19.35
CA SER A 980 9.83 -17.04 20.14
C SER A 980 10.11 -15.72 19.43
N THR A 981 10.06 -15.74 18.09
CA THR A 981 10.16 -14.59 17.20
C THR A 981 9.11 -14.75 16.10
N GLU A 982 8.48 -13.65 15.73
CA GLU A 982 7.62 -13.59 14.55
C GLU A 982 8.44 -13.82 13.27
N SER A 983 7.81 -14.29 12.19
CA SER A 983 8.44 -14.53 10.88
C SER A 983 8.21 -13.37 9.90
N HIS A 984 9.16 -13.15 8.99
CA HIS A 984 8.94 -12.24 7.86
C HIS A 984 7.75 -12.70 7.00
N ALA A 985 7.35 -11.85 6.06
CA ALA A 985 6.36 -12.18 5.05
C ALA A 985 6.90 -11.98 3.61
N GLY A 986 6.35 -12.78 2.69
CA GLY A 986 6.84 -12.99 1.32
C GLY A 986 6.04 -12.27 0.23
N GLU A 987 5.11 -11.39 0.59
CA GLU A 987 4.43 -10.52 -0.37
C GLU A 987 5.37 -9.47 -0.97
N ASP A 988 4.93 -8.84 -2.07
CA ASP A 988 5.68 -7.77 -2.70
C ASP A 988 5.76 -6.55 -1.77
N VAL A 989 6.89 -5.84 -1.78
CA VAL A 989 7.06 -4.56 -1.06
C VAL A 989 7.04 -3.39 -2.03
N SER A 990 6.75 -2.19 -1.55
CA SER A 990 6.73 -1.00 -2.40
C SER A 990 8.13 -0.44 -2.66
N VAL A 991 8.31 0.20 -3.80
CA VAL A 991 9.44 1.08 -4.09
C VAL A 991 8.92 2.44 -4.51
N MET A 992 9.48 3.50 -3.94
CA MET A 992 9.17 4.90 -4.27
C MET A 992 10.46 5.60 -4.65
N ALA A 993 10.46 6.39 -5.72
CA ALA A 993 11.67 7.06 -6.19
C ALA A 993 11.42 8.49 -6.67
N ARG A 994 12.43 9.36 -6.52
CA ARG A 994 12.49 10.71 -7.11
C ARG A 994 13.88 11.06 -7.59
N GLY A 995 13.95 11.99 -8.54
CA GLY A 995 15.21 12.45 -9.14
C GLY A 995 15.65 11.62 -10.35
N PRO A 996 16.92 11.77 -10.81
CA PRO A 996 17.32 11.23 -12.11
C PRO A 996 17.31 9.70 -12.14
N GLY A 997 16.53 9.12 -13.06
CA GLY A 997 16.35 7.67 -13.19
C GLY A 997 15.18 7.08 -12.41
N ALA A 998 14.48 7.88 -11.58
CA ALA A 998 13.35 7.43 -10.79
C ALA A 998 12.19 6.85 -11.63
N GLN A 999 12.00 7.33 -12.85
CA GLN A 999 10.98 6.85 -13.80
C GLN A 999 11.16 5.40 -14.24
N LEU A 1000 12.31 4.78 -13.95
CA LEU A 1000 12.54 3.36 -14.18
C LEU A 1000 11.82 2.50 -13.13
N PHE A 1001 11.42 3.06 -11.99
CA PHE A 1001 10.51 2.42 -11.04
C PHE A 1001 9.08 2.75 -11.41
N HIS A 1002 8.51 1.95 -12.30
CA HIS A 1002 7.20 2.25 -12.88
C HIS A 1002 6.24 1.07 -12.86
N SER A 1003 6.67 -0.15 -12.53
CA SER A 1003 5.83 -1.35 -12.59
C SER A 1003 6.25 -2.37 -11.51
N VAL A 1004 6.00 -3.65 -11.75
CA VAL A 1004 6.44 -4.76 -10.90
C VAL A 1004 7.84 -5.23 -11.33
N HIS A 1005 8.79 -5.23 -10.41
CA HIS A 1005 10.16 -5.60 -10.69
C HIS A 1005 10.70 -6.64 -9.69
N GLN A 1006 11.77 -7.33 -10.09
CA GLN A 1006 12.56 -8.13 -9.15
C GLN A 1006 13.33 -7.19 -8.21
N GLN A 1007 13.58 -7.59 -6.96
CA GLN A 1007 14.34 -6.76 -6.01
C GLN A 1007 15.76 -6.40 -6.48
N SER A 1008 16.40 -7.26 -7.26
CA SER A 1008 17.70 -6.96 -7.88
C SER A 1008 17.66 -5.77 -8.83
N TYR A 1009 16.50 -5.41 -9.36
CA TYR A 1009 16.31 -4.29 -10.27
C TYR A 1009 16.69 -2.94 -9.63
N ILE A 1010 16.53 -2.80 -8.30
CA ILE A 1010 16.88 -1.57 -7.57
C ILE A 1010 18.35 -1.20 -7.80
N ALA A 1011 19.26 -2.16 -7.61
CA ALA A 1011 20.69 -1.94 -7.83
C ALA A 1011 20.99 -1.58 -9.29
N HIS A 1012 20.33 -2.25 -10.25
CA HIS A 1012 20.54 -1.99 -11.68
C HIS A 1012 20.08 -0.60 -12.11
N VAL A 1013 18.94 -0.13 -11.60
CA VAL A 1013 18.48 1.25 -11.84
C VAL A 1013 19.45 2.25 -11.25
N ILE A 1014 19.89 2.04 -10.01
CA ILE A 1014 20.88 2.89 -9.35
C ILE A 1014 22.18 2.95 -10.16
N MET A 1015 22.73 1.79 -10.55
CA MET A 1015 23.98 1.71 -11.32
C MET A 1015 23.83 2.37 -12.69
N LYS A 1016 22.68 2.19 -13.36
CA LYS A 1016 22.41 2.83 -14.65
C LYS A 1016 22.26 4.34 -14.53
N ALA A 1017 21.56 4.82 -13.51
CA ALA A 1017 21.34 6.23 -13.26
C ALA A 1017 22.64 6.94 -12.86
N ALA A 1018 23.43 6.35 -11.96
CA ALA A 1018 24.69 6.94 -11.48
C ALA A 1018 25.91 6.61 -12.35
N CYS A 1019 25.71 5.88 -13.45
CA CYS A 1019 26.75 5.45 -14.38
C CYS A 1019 27.88 4.67 -13.67
N LEU A 1020 27.52 3.55 -13.05
CA LEU A 1020 28.40 2.69 -12.26
C LEU A 1020 28.57 1.30 -12.93
N GLY A 1021 29.73 0.67 -12.68
CA GLY A 1021 30.04 -0.69 -13.09
C GLY A 1021 29.83 -0.94 -14.59
N TRP A 1022 29.17 -2.05 -14.93
CA TRP A 1022 28.93 -2.49 -16.31
C TRP A 1022 28.25 -1.42 -17.18
N TYR A 1023 27.37 -0.57 -16.62
CA TYR A 1023 26.72 0.49 -17.37
C TYR A 1023 27.71 1.59 -17.77
N ALA A 1024 28.69 1.90 -16.92
CA ALA A 1024 29.78 2.80 -17.25
C ALA A 1024 30.69 2.20 -18.32
N ASP A 1025 31.10 0.93 -18.15
CA ASP A 1025 32.04 0.25 -19.04
C ASP A 1025 31.50 0.10 -20.47
N THR A 1026 30.19 -0.10 -20.61
CA THR A 1026 29.50 -0.27 -21.91
C THR A 1026 28.91 1.03 -22.47
N GLY A 1027 29.02 2.15 -21.77
CA GLY A 1027 28.41 3.42 -22.18
C GLY A 1027 26.87 3.42 -22.17
N ASN A 1028 26.24 2.46 -21.48
CA ASN A 1028 24.79 2.30 -21.38
C ASN A 1028 24.17 3.10 -20.21
N CYS A 1029 24.78 4.22 -19.86
CA CYS A 1029 24.31 5.12 -18.82
C CYS A 1029 23.15 6.01 -19.28
N LEU A 1030 22.44 6.61 -18.33
CA LEU A 1030 21.64 7.81 -18.60
C LEU A 1030 22.59 8.95 -19.07
N LYS A 1031 22.16 9.79 -20.01
CA LYS A 1031 23.01 10.87 -20.59
C LYS A 1031 23.37 11.91 -19.53
N ALA A 1032 24.54 12.53 -19.60
CA ALA A 1032 24.83 13.68 -18.74
C ALA A 1032 23.97 14.90 -19.15
N PRO A 1033 23.66 15.84 -18.23
CA PRO A 1033 23.13 17.14 -18.61
C PRO A 1033 24.06 17.84 -19.61
N GLU A 1034 23.55 18.27 -20.76
CA GLU A 1034 24.29 19.18 -21.61
C GLU A 1034 24.48 20.49 -20.83
N ALA A 1035 25.74 20.87 -20.59
CA ALA A 1035 26.04 22.18 -20.03
C ALA A 1035 25.47 23.22 -21.00
N VAL A 1036 24.46 23.99 -20.56
CA VAL A 1036 23.97 25.14 -21.30
C VAL A 1036 25.17 26.03 -21.57
N SER A 1037 25.63 26.07 -22.83
CA SER A 1037 26.74 26.92 -23.22
C SER A 1037 26.30 28.36 -22.94
N THR A 1038 26.89 28.98 -21.94
CA THR A 1038 26.82 30.41 -21.78
C THR A 1038 27.52 31.01 -23.00
N THR A 1039 26.72 31.34 -24.03
CA THR A 1039 27.18 32.17 -25.13
C THR A 1039 27.72 33.45 -24.49
N SER A 1040 29.02 33.65 -24.62
CA SER A 1040 29.69 34.86 -24.19
C SER A 1040 29.02 36.06 -24.86
N PRO A 1041 28.87 37.22 -24.19
CA PRO A 1041 28.31 38.41 -24.80
C PRO A 1041 29.33 38.98 -25.80
N GLY A 1042 29.29 38.47 -27.03
CA GLY A 1042 30.04 38.96 -28.16
C GLY A 1042 29.21 38.72 -29.41
N ASP A 1043 28.98 39.81 -30.15
CA ASP A 1043 28.36 39.85 -31.49
C ASP A 1043 26.83 39.90 -31.56
N ILE A 1044 26.28 41.06 -31.19
CA ILE A 1044 25.02 41.56 -31.78
C ILE A 1044 25.38 42.60 -32.86
N PRO A 1045 25.02 42.41 -34.14
CA PRO A 1045 25.11 43.45 -35.15
C PRO A 1045 24.15 44.59 -34.82
N THR A 1046 24.68 45.80 -34.81
CA THR A 1046 23.95 47.05 -34.61
C THR A 1046 22.96 47.31 -35.75
N THR A 1047 21.67 47.22 -35.46
CA THR A 1047 20.64 47.95 -36.23
C THR A 1047 19.78 48.78 -35.29
N THR A 1048 19.91 50.08 -35.48
CA THR A 1048 19.26 51.20 -34.83
C THR A 1048 17.79 51.30 -35.21
N THR A 1049 16.88 51.29 -34.24
CA THR A 1049 15.64 52.08 -34.30
C THR A 1049 15.29 52.67 -32.93
N LYS A 1050 15.06 53.98 -32.95
CA LYS A 1050 14.91 54.88 -31.81
C LYS A 1050 13.60 54.65 -31.04
N SER A 1051 13.75 54.54 -29.72
CA SER A 1051 13.03 55.28 -28.66
C SER A 1051 11.61 55.81 -28.94
N ALA A 1052 10.65 55.31 -28.16
CA ALA A 1052 9.65 56.15 -27.48
C ALA A 1052 9.57 55.71 -26.00
N VAL A 1053 10.14 56.52 -25.12
CA VAL A 1053 10.09 56.36 -23.66
C VAL A 1053 8.98 57.25 -23.10
N ALA A 1054 7.99 56.64 -22.43
CA ALA A 1054 7.14 57.34 -21.48
C ALA A 1054 7.63 57.02 -20.06
N LYS A 1055 8.10 58.05 -19.35
CA LYS A 1055 8.51 58.03 -17.94
C LYS A 1055 7.29 57.80 -17.03
N VAL A 1056 7.38 56.86 -16.11
CA VAL A 1056 6.58 56.87 -14.87
C VAL A 1056 7.51 57.16 -13.71
N SER A 1057 7.17 58.21 -12.95
CA SER A 1057 7.92 58.76 -11.83
C SER A 1057 7.79 57.91 -10.57
N ARG A 1058 8.82 58.01 -9.73
CA ARG A 1058 8.85 57.51 -8.35
C ARG A 1058 7.86 58.29 -7.49
N GLN A 1059 6.77 57.65 -7.07
CA GLN A 1059 6.05 57.95 -5.82
C GLN A 1059 5.19 56.73 -5.45
N ASN A 1060 5.13 56.42 -4.16
CA ASN A 1060 4.37 55.35 -3.49
C ASN A 1060 5.09 54.01 -3.22
N VAL A 1061 6.26 54.10 -2.57
CA VAL A 1061 6.70 53.07 -1.61
C VAL A 1061 6.19 53.47 -0.22
N SER A 1062 4.90 53.22 0.05
CA SER A 1062 4.34 53.30 1.41
C SER A 1062 3.01 52.53 1.56
N LEU A 1063 2.77 51.48 0.76
CA LEU A 1063 1.50 50.76 0.80
C LEU A 1063 1.66 49.24 0.60
N ILE A 1064 2.68 48.64 1.22
CA ILE A 1064 2.84 47.16 1.27
C ILE A 1064 3.19 46.66 2.69
N MET A 1065 3.24 47.55 3.70
CA MET A 1065 3.54 47.20 5.10
C MET A 1065 2.33 47.31 6.05
N SER A 1066 1.10 47.17 5.54
CA SER A 1066 -0.12 47.25 6.38
C SER A 1066 -1.18 46.18 6.11
N ALA A 1067 -0.89 45.14 5.31
CA ALA A 1067 -1.81 44.01 5.11
C ALA A 1067 -1.50 42.79 6.00
N ALA A 1068 -0.34 42.75 6.67
CA ALA A 1068 0.07 41.63 7.53
C ALA A 1068 -0.37 41.77 9.00
N ALA A 1069 -0.94 42.90 9.41
CA ALA A 1069 -1.34 43.16 10.80
C ALA A 1069 -2.85 43.02 11.06
N LEU A 1070 -3.68 42.72 10.04
CA LEU A 1070 -5.15 42.62 10.20
C LEU A 1070 -5.71 41.18 10.25
N ILE A 1071 -4.87 40.16 10.14
CA ILE A 1071 -5.32 38.75 10.21
C ILE A 1071 -5.12 38.14 11.61
N VAL A 1072 -4.36 38.78 12.51
CA VAL A 1072 -4.06 38.25 13.85
C VAL A 1072 -5.03 38.75 14.95
N LEU A 1073 -6.02 39.58 14.63
CA LEU A 1073 -6.99 40.12 15.61
C LEU A 1073 -8.46 39.76 15.34
N ARG A 1074 -8.72 38.67 14.61
CA ARG A 1074 -10.07 38.05 14.50
C ARG A 1074 -10.14 36.61 15.02
N SER A 1075 -9.20 36.21 15.87
CA SER A 1075 -9.25 34.92 16.58
C SER A 1075 -8.69 35.02 18.00
N LEU A 1076 -9.10 36.09 18.71
CA LEU A 1076 -9.43 35.99 20.13
C LEU A 1076 -10.95 35.94 20.25
#